data_AF-A0A371F3X0-F1
#
_entry.id   AF-A0A371F3X0-F1
#
_cell.length_a   1.000
_cell.length_b   1.000
_cell.length_c   1.000
_cell.angle_alpha   90.00
_cell.angle_beta   90.00
_cell.angle_gamma   90.00
#
_symmetry.space_group_name_H-M   'P 1'
#
loop_
_entity.id
_entity.type
_entity.pdbx_description
1 polymer ?
#
loop_
_entity_poly.entity_id
_entity_poly.type
_entity_poly.pdbx_seq_one_letter_code
_entity_poly.pdbx_strand_id
1 'polypeptide(L)'
;MPDLDRGIVEHKLPLLPDSVSVRQYLKRMKPKVALKIKEELEKQWNARFLTIANYPQWVANIVPMPKKDEKVRMYINYRDLNRASPKDNFSLPHIDVLVNNTTQHAFFSFMDGFSRYNQILMSPKDREKTTFITLWGTFCYKVMSFGLKNASATYQRAMVALFHDMMHKEIEVYLDNMIAKSKTPEQHIEDLQKLFTRLQKYKLRLNSTKCTFGVKTGKLLNFVVNEKGIEVDPDKVKAIREMLTPKTESKVRATCNPIFKLLRKKQKLKWDSKCQEAFEKIKQYLENPLVVVPVVLRKPLILYLTVLEESMGCVLGQKDVSGKKEQAINYLNKKFTDCEMRYPALERTCCALVWSTKRLRQYMLSHTTWLVAKTDPIKYIFEKSALTGRIARWQMALCKYDIIYVNQKAIKGSALAEHLAYHPLTDPQPLLHEFPDEHIMTATSIEPQLEEEWTMWFDGASNLLGNGIEVVLASPNNQCFPFAAKLGFDCTNNMAEYEACTMGLLMALDHQVRRLKVFGDSALVIHQLHGEWETRDAKLIPYHNHVKEIIELFDTITFHHIPRKENLMADALATLSAVVQVNKGQEMTIHVRQQPRVAYCQNLSRETIETGSEPWYFDIKKYLEKGEYLKGAFKNSKRTLRRLASGFLLSGTVLYKRNLDMTLLRCVDRQKAKRIIKEVHEGSFGTHANGHAQARKILRTGYYWNKLELDYYQHTYVDHINVAPSILHNLTSPWPFFMWGIDVIGPIEPKASNGHRFILVTINYFTKWVEAASYSTMSRSVVVKFIKKDIICRYGLPAHFITNNGTNLNNKMMTEMCEQFQIHHHNSTPYRPKMNGAIETANKNIKKII
;
A
#
# COMPACT_ATOMS: atom_id res chain seq x y z
N MET A 1 41.23 14.43 26.75
CA MET A 1 41.17 13.10 26.09
C MET A 1 39.68 12.75 25.95
N PRO A 2 39.29 11.69 25.21
CA PRO A 2 37.94 11.14 25.31
C PRO A 2 37.77 10.56 26.72
N ASP A 3 36.95 11.22 27.55
CA ASP A 3 36.95 10.98 28.99
C ASP A 3 35.67 10.33 29.50
N LEU A 4 34.67 10.07 28.63
CA LEU A 4 33.46 9.38 29.05
C LEU A 4 33.82 7.96 29.51
N ASP A 5 33.37 7.60 30.70
CA ASP A 5 33.71 6.34 31.33
C ASP A 5 33.30 5.13 30.46
N ARG A 6 34.25 4.23 30.19
CA ARG A 6 34.00 2.99 29.43
C ARG A 6 33.00 2.08 30.12
N GLY A 7 32.88 2.16 31.45
CA GLY A 7 31.89 1.40 32.20
C GLY A 7 30.44 1.75 31.86
N ILE A 8 30.20 2.94 31.30
CA ILE A 8 28.86 3.42 30.93
C ILE A 8 28.54 3.07 29.49
N VAL A 9 29.43 3.44 28.58
CA VAL A 9 29.22 3.24 27.15
C VAL A 9 30.53 3.06 26.41
N GLU A 10 30.50 2.12 25.47
CA GLU A 10 31.56 1.89 24.51
C GLU A 10 30.90 1.59 23.17
N HIS A 11 31.40 2.18 22.08
CA HIS A 11 30.85 1.91 20.76
C HIS A 11 31.39 0.59 20.23
N LYS A 12 30.47 -0.29 19.83
CA LYS A 12 30.75 -1.60 19.24
C LYS A 12 30.25 -1.64 17.80
N LEU A 13 30.99 -2.34 16.95
CA LEU A 13 30.65 -2.56 15.54
C LEU A 13 30.45 -4.06 15.28
N PRO A 14 29.28 -4.60 15.67
CA PRO A 14 28.91 -5.95 15.26
C PRO A 14 28.86 -6.01 13.72
N LEU A 15 29.26 -7.15 13.18
CA LEU A 15 29.19 -7.46 11.75
C LEU A 15 28.22 -8.63 11.55
N LEU A 16 27.56 -8.67 10.40
CA LEU A 16 26.75 -9.82 9.98
C LEU A 16 27.67 -11.03 9.73
N PRO A 17 27.25 -12.27 10.07
CA PRO A 17 28.11 -13.45 9.97
C PRO A 17 28.77 -13.65 8.61
N ASP A 18 28.04 -13.36 7.52
CA ASP A 18 28.51 -13.58 6.14
C ASP A 18 29.09 -12.31 5.48
N SER A 19 29.46 -11.29 6.28
CA SER A 19 29.94 -10.03 5.70
C SER A 19 31.35 -10.16 5.14
N VAL A 20 31.50 -9.83 3.85
CA VAL A 20 32.81 -9.77 3.18
C VAL A 20 33.49 -8.43 3.50
N SER A 21 34.74 -8.48 3.96
CA SER A 21 35.54 -7.28 4.23
C SER A 21 35.93 -6.56 2.95
N VAL A 22 35.71 -5.24 2.90
CA VAL A 22 36.01 -4.41 1.73
C VAL A 22 37.19 -3.49 1.99
N ARG A 23 38.18 -3.51 1.08
CA ARG A 23 39.32 -2.59 1.06
C ARG A 23 39.19 -1.63 -0.12
N GLN A 24 38.86 -0.37 0.15
CA GLN A 24 38.77 0.66 -0.89
C GLN A 24 40.16 1.16 -1.30
N TYR A 25 40.37 1.38 -2.60
CA TYR A 25 41.58 2.03 -3.12
C TYR A 25 41.60 3.53 -2.79
N LEU A 26 42.80 4.07 -2.55
CA LEU A 26 43.00 5.50 -2.27
C LEU A 26 42.50 6.35 -3.44
N LYS A 27 41.56 7.25 -3.15
CA LYS A 27 41.07 8.22 -4.15
C LYS A 27 42.07 9.34 -4.38
N ARG A 28 42.24 9.72 -5.65
CA ARG A 28 43.00 10.92 -6.03
C ARG A 28 42.27 12.17 -5.55
N MET A 29 43.03 13.11 -4.98
CA MET A 29 42.50 14.38 -4.46
C MET A 29 43.31 15.56 -4.96
N LYS A 30 42.69 16.74 -5.03
CA LYS A 30 43.39 17.98 -5.39
C LYS A 30 44.44 18.31 -4.31
N PRO A 31 45.66 18.76 -4.67
CA PRO A 31 46.74 19.05 -3.70
C PRO A 31 46.32 20.00 -2.57
N LYS A 32 45.59 21.07 -2.91
CA LYS A 32 45.06 22.05 -1.93
C LYS A 32 44.15 21.40 -0.86
N VAL A 33 43.39 20.37 -1.25
CA VAL A 33 42.50 19.64 -0.33
C VAL A 33 43.28 18.64 0.50
N ALA A 34 44.29 17.99 -0.09
CA ALA A 34 45.17 17.06 0.61
C ALA A 34 45.89 17.74 1.79
N LEU A 35 46.47 18.93 1.60
CA LEU A 35 47.13 19.67 2.68
C LEU A 35 46.18 19.95 3.86
N LYS A 36 44.95 20.39 3.59
CA LYS A 36 43.93 20.62 4.62
C LYS A 36 43.51 19.33 5.35
N ILE A 37 43.52 18.19 4.66
CA ILE A 37 43.28 16.88 5.29
C ILE A 37 44.45 16.51 6.21
N LYS A 38 45.70 16.79 5.80
CA LYS A 38 46.89 16.55 6.62
C LYS A 38 46.81 17.31 7.96
N GLU A 39 46.48 18.59 7.91
CA GLU A 39 46.32 19.44 9.11
C GLU A 39 45.26 18.87 10.07
N GLU A 40 44.11 18.43 9.54
CA GLU A 40 43.05 17.85 10.38
C GLU A 40 43.45 16.46 10.92
N LEU A 41 44.23 15.69 10.17
CA LEU A 41 44.76 14.40 10.59
C LEU A 41 45.78 14.57 11.72
N GLU A 42 46.72 15.52 11.60
CA GLU A 42 47.69 15.87 12.65
C GLU A 42 46.97 16.34 13.92
N LYS A 43 45.92 17.15 13.79
CA LYS A 43 45.10 17.58 14.92
C LYS A 43 44.44 16.40 15.65
N GLN A 44 43.84 15.46 14.92
CA GLN A 44 43.21 14.29 15.51
C GLN A 44 44.23 13.29 16.08
N TRP A 45 45.41 13.20 15.47
CA TRP A 45 46.54 12.43 15.97
C TRP A 45 47.04 12.97 17.31
N ASN A 46 47.29 14.28 17.38
CA ASN A 46 47.71 14.99 18.60
C ASN A 46 46.65 14.88 19.71
N ALA A 47 45.37 14.86 19.35
CA ALA A 47 44.27 14.60 20.28
C ALA A 47 44.16 13.12 20.75
N ARG A 48 45.02 12.23 20.23
CA ARG A 48 45.03 10.78 20.48
C ARG A 48 43.75 10.06 20.05
N PHE A 49 43.00 10.62 19.09
CA PHE A 49 41.80 9.99 18.53
C PHE A 49 42.14 8.87 17.54
N LEU A 50 43.32 8.94 16.93
CA LEU A 50 43.77 8.01 15.88
C LEU A 50 44.85 7.06 16.39
N THR A 51 44.99 5.93 15.70
CA THR A 51 46.09 4.98 15.82
C THR A 51 46.45 4.42 14.45
N ILE A 52 47.67 3.93 14.28
CA ILE A 52 48.08 3.23 13.07
C ILE A 52 47.36 1.88 12.99
N ALA A 53 46.89 1.51 11.81
CA ALA A 53 46.29 0.20 11.54
C ALA A 53 47.31 -0.68 10.78
N ASN A 54 47.51 -1.91 11.25
CA ASN A 54 48.44 -2.86 10.64
C ASN A 54 47.64 -3.98 9.97
N TYR A 55 47.82 -4.18 8.67
CA TYR A 55 47.12 -5.20 7.87
C TYR A 55 45.56 -5.15 7.91
N PRO A 56 44.94 -3.96 7.83
CA PRO A 56 43.50 -3.78 8.06
C PRO A 56 42.63 -4.54 7.06
N GLN A 57 41.64 -5.31 7.52
CA GLN A 57 40.68 -5.99 6.63
C GLN A 57 39.67 -5.03 5.98
N TRP A 58 39.24 -4.02 6.72
CA TRP A 58 38.33 -2.98 6.23
C TRP A 58 39.12 -1.71 5.95
N VAL A 59 38.95 -1.10 4.77
CA VAL A 59 39.61 0.17 4.46
C VAL A 59 38.64 1.11 3.75
N ALA A 60 38.41 2.29 4.33
CA ALA A 60 37.54 3.31 3.78
C ALA A 60 38.30 4.56 3.29
N ASN A 61 37.71 5.31 2.36
CA ASN A 61 38.24 6.60 1.91
C ASN A 61 37.73 7.78 2.74
N ILE A 62 38.53 8.85 2.75
CA ILE A 62 38.14 10.16 3.27
C ILE A 62 37.21 10.87 2.26
N VAL A 63 36.21 11.56 2.78
CA VAL A 63 35.33 12.49 2.08
C VAL A 63 35.53 13.89 2.69
N PRO A 64 36.29 14.77 2.03
CA PRO A 64 36.46 16.15 2.49
C PRO A 64 35.20 16.97 2.22
N MET A 65 34.66 17.61 3.24
CA MET A 65 33.54 18.55 3.12
C MET A 65 34.01 19.97 3.47
N PRO A 66 33.91 20.94 2.54
CA PRO A 66 34.22 22.33 2.85
C PRO A 66 33.21 22.93 3.83
N LYS A 67 33.70 23.70 4.81
CA LYS A 67 32.91 24.61 5.63
C LYS A 67 32.79 25.99 4.96
N LYS A 68 31.86 26.80 5.46
CA LYS A 68 31.70 28.22 5.07
C LYS A 68 32.99 29.04 5.28
N ASP A 69 33.83 28.67 6.25
CA ASP A 69 35.05 29.41 6.63
C ASP A 69 36.33 28.87 5.96
N GLU A 70 36.27 28.34 4.74
CA GLU A 70 37.36 27.67 4.00
C GLU A 70 38.04 26.46 4.67
N LYS A 71 37.70 26.13 5.92
CA LYS A 71 38.15 24.94 6.65
C LYS A 71 37.51 23.68 6.06
N VAL A 72 38.19 22.53 6.15
CA VAL A 72 37.65 21.24 5.70
C VAL A 72 37.25 20.40 6.91
N ARG A 73 36.09 19.74 6.85
CA ARG A 73 35.75 18.63 7.75
C ARG A 73 36.07 17.31 7.07
N MET A 74 36.80 16.46 7.80
CA MET A 74 37.13 15.11 7.38
C MET A 74 36.01 14.16 7.78
N TYR A 75 35.32 13.56 6.79
CA TYR A 75 34.41 12.44 7.00
C TYR A 75 35.00 11.17 6.42
N ILE A 76 34.63 10.00 6.96
CA ILE A 76 35.03 8.71 6.41
C ILE A 76 33.83 8.04 5.74
N ASN A 77 34.03 7.50 4.53
CA ASN A 77 33.00 6.80 3.80
C ASN A 77 32.87 5.34 4.27
N TYR A 78 32.21 5.14 5.42
CA TYR A 78 31.93 3.81 5.96
C TYR A 78 30.75 3.09 5.27
N ARG A 79 30.42 3.38 4.01
CA ARG A 79 29.25 2.78 3.34
C ARG A 79 29.28 1.26 3.35
N ASP A 80 30.43 0.66 3.03
CA ASP A 80 30.60 -0.79 2.96
C ASP A 80 30.55 -1.41 4.37
N LEU A 81 31.26 -0.79 5.32
CA LEU A 81 31.24 -1.20 6.73
C LEU A 81 29.83 -1.09 7.34
N ASN A 82 29.08 -0.03 7.02
CA ASN A 82 27.72 0.18 7.48
C ASN A 82 26.72 -0.81 6.88
N ARG A 83 26.99 -1.32 5.66
CA ARG A 83 26.19 -2.38 5.03
C ARG A 83 26.43 -3.71 5.75
N ALA A 84 27.66 -3.98 6.16
CA ALA A 84 28.05 -5.15 6.92
C ALA A 84 27.60 -5.12 8.40
N SER A 85 27.20 -3.97 8.93
CA SER A 85 26.76 -3.84 10.32
C SER A 85 25.23 -3.85 10.47
N PRO A 86 24.67 -4.66 11.39
CA PRO A 86 23.24 -4.64 11.67
C PRO A 86 22.83 -3.26 12.23
N LYS A 87 21.60 -2.84 11.91
CA LYS A 87 21.08 -1.55 12.39
C LYS A 87 20.71 -1.67 13.87
N ASP A 88 21.21 -0.73 14.68
CA ASP A 88 20.72 -0.54 16.04
C ASP A 88 19.37 0.19 16.00
N ASN A 89 18.33 -0.46 16.52
CA ASN A 89 16.96 0.06 16.52
C ASN A 89 16.64 0.94 17.74
N PHE A 90 17.65 1.41 18.47
CA PHE A 90 17.45 2.38 19.55
C PHE A 90 16.80 3.66 19.01
N SER A 91 15.63 4.01 19.56
CA SER A 91 14.82 5.14 19.10
C SER A 91 15.45 6.47 19.51
N LEU A 92 15.53 7.41 18.55
CA LEU A 92 15.82 8.81 18.86
C LEU A 92 14.52 9.52 19.29
N PRO A 93 14.58 10.48 20.22
CA PRO A 93 13.40 11.24 20.61
C PRO A 93 12.83 12.01 19.41
N HIS A 94 11.50 12.11 19.34
CA HIS A 94 10.85 12.96 18.35
C HIS A 94 11.12 14.43 18.66
N ILE A 95 11.63 15.18 17.67
CA ILE A 95 11.99 16.59 17.81
C ILE A 95 10.79 17.43 18.29
N ASP A 96 9.61 17.18 17.73
CA ASP A 96 8.39 17.91 18.09
C ASP A 96 8.04 17.73 19.57
N VAL A 97 8.26 16.53 20.13
CA VAL A 97 8.01 16.25 21.55
C VAL A 97 9.00 17.01 22.42
N LEU A 98 10.30 17.00 22.06
CA LEU A 98 11.33 17.74 22.79
C LEU A 98 11.01 19.24 22.82
N VAL A 99 10.68 19.81 21.66
CA VAL A 99 10.35 21.23 21.52
C VAL A 99 9.08 21.56 22.32
N ASN A 100 8.03 20.74 22.23
CA ASN A 100 6.81 20.95 23.02
C ASN A 100 7.07 20.89 24.53
N ASN A 101 7.86 19.92 24.99
CA ASN A 101 8.18 19.79 26.40
C ASN A 101 9.00 20.98 26.93
N THR A 102 9.70 21.71 26.06
CA THR A 102 10.43 22.93 26.45
C THR A 102 9.55 24.17 26.59
N THR A 103 8.32 24.14 26.09
CA THR A 103 7.38 25.27 26.24
C THR A 103 6.90 25.42 27.70
N GLN A 104 6.36 26.59 28.06
CA GLN A 104 5.88 26.93 29.42
C GLN A 104 6.95 27.00 30.52
N HIS A 105 8.23 27.05 30.14
CA HIS A 105 9.35 27.28 31.05
C HIS A 105 9.89 28.69 30.81
N ALA A 106 10.30 29.38 31.87
CA ALA A 106 10.73 30.77 31.78
C ALA A 106 12.25 30.90 31.57
N PHE A 107 13.04 29.90 31.98
CA PHE A 107 14.50 29.91 31.92
C PHE A 107 15.04 28.67 31.22
N PHE A 108 16.01 28.90 30.34
CA PHE A 108 16.65 27.89 29.52
C PHE A 108 18.17 28.00 29.58
N SER A 109 18.83 26.85 29.55
CA SER A 109 20.26 26.75 29.29
C SER A 109 20.50 25.76 28.17
N PHE A 110 21.13 26.20 27.09
CA PHE A 110 21.44 25.39 25.91
C PHE A 110 22.91 24.99 25.94
N MET A 111 23.18 23.70 25.81
CA MET A 111 24.52 23.11 25.94
C MET A 111 24.82 22.19 24.74
N ASP A 112 26.05 22.25 24.24
CA ASP A 112 26.54 21.44 23.11
C ASP A 112 27.71 20.57 23.59
N GLY A 113 27.66 19.26 23.34
CA GLY A 113 28.73 18.33 23.69
C GLY A 113 30.03 18.60 22.93
N PHE A 114 31.16 18.71 23.64
CA PHE A 114 32.48 18.96 23.05
C PHE A 114 32.92 17.83 22.11
N SER A 115 33.31 18.13 20.87
CA SER A 115 33.77 17.10 19.92
C SER A 115 32.77 15.95 19.65
N ARG A 116 31.50 16.12 20.05
CA ARG A 116 30.36 15.21 19.81
C ARG A 116 30.71 13.73 20.05
N TYR A 117 30.70 12.92 18.99
CA TYR A 117 30.90 11.47 19.02
C TYR A 117 32.28 11.05 19.53
N ASN A 118 33.30 11.89 19.33
CA ASN A 118 34.69 11.55 19.68
C ASN A 118 34.91 11.43 21.20
N GLN A 119 33.92 11.75 22.05
CA GLN A 119 34.01 11.54 23.50
C GLN A 119 33.76 10.08 23.90
N ILE A 120 33.09 9.29 23.06
CA ILE A 120 32.80 7.87 23.29
C ILE A 120 33.94 7.04 22.72
N LEU A 121 34.44 6.08 23.49
CA LEU A 121 35.52 5.20 23.07
C LEU A 121 35.02 4.08 22.15
N MET A 122 35.86 3.68 21.20
CA MET A 122 35.66 2.47 20.41
C MET A 122 36.14 1.25 21.20
N SER A 123 35.33 0.20 21.14
CA SER A 123 35.71 -1.16 21.53
C SER A 123 37.05 -1.54 20.90
N PRO A 124 38.05 -1.98 21.69
CA PRO A 124 39.37 -2.35 21.18
C PRO A 124 39.32 -3.33 20.00
N LYS A 125 38.39 -4.28 20.04
CA LYS A 125 38.19 -5.30 18.99
C LYS A 125 37.65 -4.75 17.67
N ASP A 126 37.02 -3.57 17.73
CA ASP A 126 36.32 -2.98 16.59
C ASP A 126 37.05 -1.77 15.98
N ARG A 127 38.12 -1.28 16.62
CA ARG A 127 38.89 -0.11 16.16
C ARG A 127 39.39 -0.31 14.73
N GLU A 128 40.01 -1.45 14.47
CA GLU A 128 40.63 -1.74 13.17
C GLU A 128 39.61 -1.80 12.02
N LYS A 129 38.33 -2.09 12.32
CA LYS A 129 37.25 -2.04 11.32
C LYS A 129 36.99 -0.62 10.80
N THR A 130 37.31 0.40 11.61
CA THR A 130 37.15 1.81 11.25
C THR A 130 38.30 2.37 10.41
N THR A 131 39.21 1.51 9.94
CA THR A 131 40.40 1.96 9.22
C THR A 131 40.07 2.73 7.95
N PHE A 132 40.82 3.81 7.72
CA PHE A 132 40.76 4.62 6.52
C PHE A 132 42.15 4.86 5.93
N ILE A 133 42.20 5.08 4.61
CA ILE A 133 43.43 5.28 3.86
C ILE A 133 43.66 6.75 3.53
N THR A 134 44.92 7.19 3.66
CA THR A 134 45.39 8.53 3.31
C THR A 134 46.71 8.45 2.55
N LEU A 135 47.18 9.59 2.03
CA LEU A 135 48.50 9.69 1.40
C LEU A 135 49.66 9.47 2.38
N TRP A 136 49.43 9.59 3.70
CA TRP A 136 50.45 9.49 4.75
C TRP A 136 50.36 8.18 5.55
N GLY A 137 49.53 7.24 5.12
CA GLY A 137 49.35 5.95 5.78
C GLY A 137 47.90 5.59 6.05
N THR A 138 47.72 4.46 6.74
CA THR A 138 46.42 3.95 7.16
C THR A 138 46.23 4.12 8.66
N PHE A 139 45.08 4.66 9.03
CA PHE A 139 44.77 5.01 10.41
C PHE A 139 43.40 4.46 10.77
N CYS A 140 43.20 4.12 12.03
CA CYS A 140 41.88 3.79 12.57
C CYS A 140 41.57 4.59 13.83
N TYR A 141 40.28 4.72 14.17
CA TYR A 141 39.86 5.52 15.29
C TYR A 141 39.86 4.73 16.60
N LYS A 142 40.41 5.34 17.66
CA LYS A 142 40.26 4.89 19.05
C LYS A 142 38.93 5.32 19.68
N VAL A 143 38.28 6.32 19.08
CA VAL A 143 37.03 6.95 19.52
C VAL A 143 35.95 6.80 18.47
N MET A 144 34.69 6.91 18.84
CA MET A 144 33.57 6.79 17.92
C MET A 144 33.63 7.94 16.90
N SER A 145 33.72 7.59 15.61
CA SER A 145 33.89 8.55 14.51
C SER A 145 32.59 8.84 13.78
N PHE A 146 32.54 9.98 13.09
CA PHE A 146 31.44 10.30 12.18
C PHE A 146 31.34 9.32 11.01
N GLY A 147 30.12 9.10 10.52
CA GLY A 147 29.84 8.25 9.37
C GLY A 147 29.47 6.80 9.70
N LEU A 148 29.64 6.36 10.95
CA LEU A 148 29.19 5.04 11.41
C LEU A 148 27.66 5.01 11.60
N LYS A 149 27.01 3.96 11.09
CA LYS A 149 25.55 3.78 11.06
C LYS A 149 24.89 3.90 12.44
N ASN A 150 25.50 3.31 13.46
CA ASN A 150 24.93 3.19 14.80
C ASN A 150 25.51 4.21 15.80
N ALA A 151 26.31 5.18 15.35
CA ALA A 151 26.94 6.17 16.23
C ALA A 151 25.90 7.03 16.98
N SER A 152 24.89 7.53 16.27
CA SER A 152 23.81 8.34 16.86
C SER A 152 23.02 7.56 17.92
N ALA A 153 22.71 6.29 17.65
CA ALA A 153 22.01 5.40 18.58
C ALA A 153 22.83 5.15 19.85
N THR A 154 24.14 4.88 19.70
CA THR A 154 25.05 4.70 20.82
C THR A 154 25.16 5.97 21.67
N TYR A 155 25.27 7.13 21.02
CA TYR A 155 25.34 8.41 21.72
C TYR A 155 24.06 8.71 22.50
N GLN A 156 22.89 8.55 21.87
CA GLN A 156 21.62 8.77 22.54
C GLN A 156 21.43 7.81 23.71
N ARG A 157 21.81 6.53 23.56
CA ARG A 157 21.76 5.55 24.65
C ARG A 157 22.63 5.97 25.83
N ALA A 158 23.82 6.52 25.56
CA ALA A 158 24.67 7.08 26.60
C ALA A 158 23.98 8.24 27.33
N MET A 159 23.40 9.18 26.57
CA MET A 159 22.69 10.32 27.17
C MET A 159 21.50 9.86 28.03
N VAL A 160 20.74 8.88 27.57
CA VAL A 160 19.65 8.28 28.36
C VAL A 160 20.21 7.64 29.63
N ALA A 161 21.27 6.85 29.56
CA ALA A 161 21.87 6.25 30.76
C ALA A 161 22.33 7.32 31.78
N LEU A 162 22.93 8.40 31.30
CA LEU A 162 23.43 9.49 32.14
C LEU A 162 22.32 10.33 32.80
N PHE A 163 21.22 10.58 32.09
CA PHE A 163 20.20 11.57 32.48
C PHE A 163 18.78 11.01 32.62
N HIS A 164 18.57 9.70 32.59
CA HIS A 164 17.23 9.08 32.59
C HIS A 164 16.28 9.60 33.69
N ASP A 165 16.80 9.96 34.86
CA ASP A 165 16.06 10.47 36.02
C ASP A 165 15.63 11.94 35.87
N MET A 166 16.39 12.72 35.10
CA MET A 166 16.20 14.16 34.84
C MET A 166 15.54 14.45 33.49
N MET A 167 15.61 13.49 32.55
CA MET A 167 15.06 13.60 31.20
C MET A 167 13.55 13.85 31.24
N HIS A 168 13.08 14.72 30.35
CA HIS A 168 11.69 15.17 30.22
C HIS A 168 11.12 15.99 31.39
N LYS A 169 11.82 16.05 32.53
CA LYS A 169 11.47 16.91 33.67
C LYS A 169 12.22 18.24 33.60
N GLU A 170 13.51 18.18 33.88
CA GLU A 170 14.41 19.33 34.02
C GLU A 170 15.29 19.48 32.77
N ILE A 171 15.58 18.35 32.09
CA ILE A 171 16.50 18.31 30.95
C ILE A 171 15.85 17.65 29.73
N GLU A 172 16.11 18.18 28.55
CA GLU A 172 15.86 17.52 27.26
C GLU A 172 17.18 17.27 26.53
N VAL A 173 17.37 16.06 26.00
CA VAL A 173 18.62 15.69 25.32
C VAL A 173 18.34 15.07 23.96
N TYR A 174 18.91 15.69 22.91
CA TYR A 174 18.91 15.19 21.55
C TYR A 174 20.34 15.13 21.01
N LEU A 175 20.91 13.92 21.01
CA LEU A 175 22.31 13.69 20.68
C LEU A 175 23.20 14.64 21.50
N ASP A 176 24.00 15.47 20.83
CA ASP A 176 24.92 16.43 21.44
C ASP A 176 24.25 17.70 21.96
N ASN A 177 22.97 17.93 21.66
CA ASN A 177 22.24 19.13 22.10
C ASN A 177 21.47 18.81 23.38
N MET A 178 21.81 19.51 24.45
CA MET A 178 21.18 19.38 25.76
C MET A 178 20.54 20.70 26.15
N ILE A 179 19.36 20.64 26.76
CA ILE A 179 18.68 21.81 27.31
C ILE A 179 18.28 21.53 28.73
N ALA A 180 18.67 22.41 29.66
CA ALA A 180 18.00 22.51 30.95
C ALA A 180 16.90 23.56 30.86
N LYS A 181 15.72 23.26 31.43
CA LYS A 181 14.53 24.11 31.41
C LYS A 181 13.91 24.15 32.80
N SER A 182 13.57 25.36 33.27
CA SER A 182 13.00 25.55 34.62
C SER A 182 11.99 26.69 34.63
N LYS A 183 11.06 26.66 35.59
CA LYS A 183 9.99 27.67 35.71
C LYS A 183 10.45 28.93 36.45
N THR A 184 11.31 28.79 37.44
CA THR A 184 11.85 29.88 38.25
C THR A 184 13.38 29.92 38.16
N PRO A 185 14.02 31.07 38.37
CA PRO A 185 15.47 31.18 38.30
C PRO A 185 16.16 30.39 39.41
N GLU A 186 15.58 30.29 40.62
CA GLU A 186 16.14 29.53 41.74
C GLU A 186 16.20 28.03 41.41
N GLN A 187 15.08 27.49 40.89
CA GLN A 187 15.02 26.11 40.43
C GLN A 187 16.01 25.85 39.30
N HIS A 188 16.22 26.84 38.41
CA HIS A 188 17.17 26.71 37.31
C HIS A 188 18.60 26.52 37.78
N ILE A 189 18.99 27.22 38.85
CA ILE A 189 20.32 27.07 39.44
C ILE A 189 20.47 25.67 40.04
N GLU A 190 19.46 25.17 40.77
CA GLU A 190 19.48 23.82 41.32
C GLU A 190 19.56 22.73 40.23
N ASP A 191 18.77 22.88 39.16
CA ASP A 191 18.76 21.93 38.04
C ASP A 191 20.10 21.90 37.31
N LEU A 192 20.72 23.07 37.12
CA LEU A 192 22.07 23.18 36.56
C LEU A 192 23.13 22.56 37.47
N GLN A 193 23.03 22.74 38.79
CA GLN A 193 23.95 22.11 39.75
C GLN A 193 23.87 20.58 39.68
N LYS A 194 22.65 20.02 39.65
CA LYS A 194 22.44 18.56 39.46
C LYS A 194 23.05 18.10 38.13
N LEU A 195 22.80 18.84 37.05
CA LEU A 195 23.31 18.54 35.72
C LEU A 195 24.84 18.56 35.68
N PHE A 196 25.48 19.60 36.20
CA PHE A 196 26.94 19.72 36.21
C PHE A 196 27.59 18.66 37.10
N THR A 197 26.99 18.34 38.24
CA THR A 197 27.45 17.23 39.09
C THR A 197 27.45 15.91 38.32
N ARG A 198 26.39 15.67 37.53
CA ARG A 198 26.28 14.47 36.67
C ARG A 198 27.32 14.48 35.54
N LEU A 199 27.52 15.61 34.87
CA LEU A 199 28.54 15.77 33.84
C LEU A 199 29.95 15.54 34.38
N GLN A 200 30.26 16.09 35.56
CA GLN A 200 31.56 15.94 36.20
C GLN A 200 31.81 14.49 36.63
N LYS A 201 30.81 13.85 37.26
CA LYS A 201 30.88 12.44 37.67
C LYS A 201 31.26 11.52 36.51
N TYR A 202 30.65 11.75 35.35
CA TYR A 202 30.84 10.89 34.17
C TYR A 202 31.79 11.48 33.13
N LYS A 203 32.45 12.60 33.46
CA LYS A 203 33.46 13.29 32.64
C LYS A 203 32.99 13.63 31.21
N LEU A 204 31.70 13.90 31.04
CA LEU A 204 31.15 14.37 29.77
C LEU A 204 31.46 15.86 29.63
N ARG A 205 32.14 16.25 28.55
CA ARG A 205 32.60 17.63 28.33
C ARG A 205 31.64 18.40 27.43
N LEU A 206 31.41 19.66 27.77
CA LEU A 206 30.63 20.62 26.98
C LEU A 206 31.54 21.60 26.23
N ASN A 207 31.04 22.17 25.14
CA ASN A 207 31.71 23.20 24.37
C ASN A 207 31.33 24.59 24.88
N SER A 208 32.22 25.23 25.65
CA SER A 208 31.97 26.53 26.27
C SER A 208 31.52 27.62 25.28
N THR A 209 32.10 27.64 24.07
CA THR A 209 31.79 28.68 23.06
C THR A 209 30.39 28.58 22.46
N LYS A 210 29.72 27.44 22.65
CA LYS A 210 28.36 27.20 22.14
C LYS A 210 27.33 27.02 23.24
N CYS A 211 27.75 27.01 24.51
CA CYS A 211 26.83 26.91 25.63
C CYS A 211 26.29 28.31 25.97
N THR A 212 25.01 28.39 26.28
CA THR A 212 24.33 29.60 26.76
C THR A 212 23.51 29.23 27.99
N PHE A 213 23.55 30.05 29.03
CA PHE A 213 22.97 29.72 30.33
C PHE A 213 22.00 30.79 30.82
N GLY A 214 20.90 30.37 31.44
CA GLY A 214 19.93 31.24 32.12
C GLY A 214 19.20 32.23 31.20
N VAL A 215 19.04 31.92 29.92
CA VAL A 215 18.37 32.78 28.95
C VAL A 215 16.85 32.56 28.96
N LYS A 216 16.07 33.61 28.69
CA LYS A 216 14.60 33.51 28.57
C LYS A 216 14.12 32.98 27.21
N THR A 217 14.99 33.08 26.21
CA THR A 217 14.71 32.69 24.82
C THR A 217 15.97 32.06 24.23
N GLY A 218 15.82 31.02 23.41
CA GLY A 218 16.96 30.50 22.67
C GLY A 218 16.61 29.48 21.60
N LYS A 219 17.64 29.04 20.87
CA LYS A 219 17.50 28.22 19.66
C LYS A 219 17.71 26.74 19.96
N LEU A 220 16.70 25.92 19.71
CA LEU A 220 16.75 24.46 19.79
C LEU A 220 16.44 23.82 18.44
N LEU A 221 17.33 23.01 17.88
CA LEU A 221 17.07 22.20 16.68
C LEU A 221 16.42 22.99 15.52
N ASN A 222 16.77 24.28 15.38
CA ASN A 222 16.25 25.27 14.43
C ASN A 222 14.88 25.91 14.74
N PHE A 223 14.40 25.76 15.97
CA PHE A 223 13.23 26.44 16.54
C PHE A 223 13.68 27.44 17.60
N VAL A 224 13.01 28.59 17.69
CA VAL A 224 13.23 29.52 18.81
C VAL A 224 12.18 29.21 19.86
N VAL A 225 12.61 28.93 21.09
CA VAL A 225 11.72 28.59 22.20
C VAL A 225 11.75 29.72 23.21
N ASN A 226 10.57 30.07 23.73
CA ASN A 226 10.39 31.01 24.83
C ASN A 226 9.27 30.54 25.79
N GLU A 227 9.00 31.34 26.82
CA GLU A 227 7.94 31.07 27.79
C GLU A 227 6.54 30.95 27.16
N LYS A 228 6.27 31.75 26.12
CA LYS A 228 4.97 31.82 25.43
C LYS A 228 4.75 30.68 24.43
N GLY A 229 5.81 30.04 23.94
CA GLY A 229 5.74 28.96 22.97
C GLY A 229 6.93 28.91 22.01
N ILE A 230 6.65 28.50 20.77
CA ILE A 230 7.66 28.34 19.72
C ILE A 230 7.51 29.49 18.73
N GLU A 231 8.61 30.22 18.53
CA GLU A 231 8.74 31.31 17.58
C GLU A 231 9.58 30.90 16.37
N VAL A 232 9.33 31.58 15.25
CA VAL A 232 10.12 31.40 14.03
C VAL A 232 11.47 32.09 14.21
N ASP A 233 12.52 31.41 13.77
CA ASP A 233 13.88 31.93 13.75
C ASP A 233 13.95 33.29 13.04
N PRO A 234 14.36 34.38 13.72
CA PRO A 234 14.42 35.72 13.15
C PRO A 234 15.35 35.78 11.93
N ASP A 235 16.37 34.92 11.86
CA ASP A 235 17.23 34.83 10.67
C ASP A 235 16.48 34.32 9.45
N LYS A 236 15.53 33.38 9.64
CA LYS A 236 14.66 32.89 8.55
C LYS A 236 13.66 33.96 8.14
N VAL A 237 13.11 34.71 9.10
CA VAL A 237 12.23 35.86 8.82
C VAL A 237 12.98 36.92 8.02
N LYS A 238 14.21 37.25 8.42
CA LYS A 238 15.09 38.17 7.69
C LYS A 238 15.38 37.69 6.27
N ALA A 239 15.69 36.40 6.10
CA ALA A 239 15.91 35.82 4.77
C ALA A 239 14.65 35.89 3.88
N ILE A 240 13.45 35.76 4.48
CA ILE A 240 12.18 35.93 3.78
C ILE A 240 11.97 37.40 3.40
N ARG A 241 12.20 38.34 4.32
CA ARG A 241 12.11 39.79 4.06
C ARG A 241 13.05 40.24 2.94
N GLU A 242 14.27 39.75 2.94
CA GLU A 242 15.32 40.05 1.95
C GLU A 242 15.16 39.23 0.65
N MET A 243 14.14 38.35 0.57
CA MET A 243 13.92 37.53 -0.61
C MET A 243 13.59 38.41 -1.83
N LEU A 244 14.47 38.33 -2.84
CA LEU A 244 14.32 39.06 -4.10
C LEU A 244 13.22 38.46 -4.96
N THR A 245 12.51 39.31 -5.71
CA THR A 245 11.49 38.89 -6.68
C THR A 245 12.09 37.87 -7.66
N PRO A 246 11.52 36.67 -7.79
CA PRO A 246 12.10 35.61 -8.61
C PRO A 246 12.03 35.96 -10.10
N LYS A 247 13.20 36.19 -10.74
CA LYS A 247 13.34 36.54 -12.16
C LYS A 247 13.48 35.35 -13.13
N THR A 248 13.54 34.12 -12.61
CA THR A 248 13.89 32.93 -13.39
C THR A 248 12.93 31.79 -13.07
N GLU A 249 12.57 30.99 -14.08
CA GLU A 249 11.58 29.90 -13.98
C GLU A 249 11.87 28.90 -12.84
N SER A 250 13.16 28.62 -12.55
CA SER A 250 13.55 27.76 -11.42
C SER A 250 13.30 28.39 -10.04
N LYS A 251 13.33 29.73 -9.93
CA LYS A 251 13.04 30.48 -8.70
C LYS A 251 11.54 30.72 -8.51
N VAL A 252 10.78 30.73 -9.59
CA VAL A 252 9.31 30.92 -9.62
C VAL A 252 8.57 29.67 -9.11
N ARG A 253 9.09 28.45 -9.35
CA ARG A 253 8.49 27.17 -8.87
C ARG A 253 8.29 27.07 -7.34
N ALA A 254 8.93 27.92 -6.56
CA ALA A 254 8.86 27.90 -5.10
C ALA A 254 7.71 28.75 -4.52
N THR A 255 6.90 29.44 -5.34
CA THR A 255 5.94 30.45 -4.83
C THR A 255 4.55 30.36 -5.48
N CYS A 256 3.54 30.22 -4.60
CA CYS A 256 2.10 30.50 -4.61
C CYS A 256 1.28 30.79 -5.89
N ASN A 257 0.00 30.36 -5.87
CA ASN A 257 -0.95 30.16 -6.98
C ASN A 257 -1.05 31.21 -8.13
N PRO A 258 -1.04 32.54 -7.94
CA PRO A 258 -1.04 33.48 -9.08
C PRO A 258 0.24 33.41 -9.91
N ILE A 259 1.35 33.00 -9.31
CA ILE A 259 2.67 32.87 -9.93
C ILE A 259 2.77 31.57 -10.76
N PHE A 260 2.00 30.52 -10.41
CA PHE A 260 1.94 29.26 -11.17
C PHE A 260 1.23 29.35 -12.52
N LYS A 261 0.39 30.37 -12.75
CA LYS A 261 -0.17 30.65 -14.09
C LYS A 261 0.94 30.91 -15.12
N LEU A 262 2.09 31.42 -14.67
CA LEU A 262 3.27 31.71 -15.50
C LEU A 262 4.09 30.46 -15.84
N LEU A 263 3.80 29.30 -15.26
CA LEU A 263 4.55 28.04 -15.43
C LEU A 263 3.87 27.03 -16.37
N ARG A 264 2.78 27.40 -17.06
CA ARG A 264 2.15 26.54 -18.09
C ARG A 264 3.01 26.50 -19.36
N LYS A 265 3.29 25.30 -19.87
CA LYS A 265 4.06 25.09 -21.12
C LYS A 265 3.46 25.94 -22.25
N LYS A 266 4.31 26.77 -22.89
CA LYS A 266 4.05 27.70 -24.02
C LYS A 266 3.59 29.15 -23.69
N GLN A 267 3.59 29.62 -22.45
CA GLN A 267 3.41 31.07 -22.16
C GLN A 267 4.73 31.79 -21.84
N LYS A 268 4.93 32.99 -22.41
CA LYS A 268 6.04 33.88 -22.02
C LYS A 268 5.83 34.38 -20.60
N LEU A 269 6.82 34.18 -19.74
CA LEU A 269 6.82 34.54 -18.32
C LEU A 269 6.75 36.08 -18.14
N LYS A 270 5.54 36.63 -17.98
CA LYS A 270 5.34 38.04 -17.61
C LYS A 270 4.89 38.14 -16.15
N TRP A 271 5.81 38.48 -15.26
CA TRP A 271 5.50 38.82 -13.87
C TRP A 271 4.63 40.08 -13.83
N ASP A 272 3.36 39.95 -13.44
CA ASP A 272 2.38 41.05 -13.43
C ASP A 272 2.20 41.63 -12.02
N SER A 273 1.45 42.74 -11.93
CA SER A 273 1.18 43.43 -10.65
C SER A 273 0.46 42.52 -9.65
N LYS A 274 -0.38 41.59 -10.12
CA LYS A 274 -1.08 40.61 -9.28
C LYS A 274 -0.13 39.57 -8.67
N CYS A 275 0.89 39.13 -9.41
CA CYS A 275 1.95 38.26 -8.91
C CYS A 275 2.80 38.98 -7.85
N GLN A 276 3.13 40.26 -8.07
CA GLN A 276 3.88 41.05 -7.09
C GLN A 276 3.06 41.28 -5.81
N GLU A 277 1.78 41.62 -5.93
CA GLU A 277 0.90 41.82 -4.77
C GLU A 277 0.76 40.54 -3.93
N ALA A 278 0.60 39.39 -4.60
CA ALA A 278 0.56 38.11 -3.91
C ALA A 278 1.88 37.78 -3.22
N PHE A 279 3.03 38.01 -3.88
CA PHE A 279 4.36 37.79 -3.32
C PHE A 279 4.59 38.62 -2.06
N GLU A 280 4.25 39.92 -2.08
CA GLU A 280 4.38 40.79 -0.92
C GLU A 280 3.42 40.41 0.22
N LYS A 281 2.18 40.00 -0.10
CA LYS A 281 1.24 39.47 0.91
C LYS A 281 1.81 38.25 1.64
N ILE A 282 2.49 37.36 0.92
CA ILE A 282 3.15 36.17 1.51
C ILE A 282 4.33 36.58 2.39
N LYS A 283 5.16 37.53 1.94
CA LYS A 283 6.27 38.05 2.75
C LYS A 283 5.76 38.69 4.03
N GLN A 284 4.78 39.59 3.93
CA GLN A 284 4.15 40.23 5.10
C GLN A 284 3.53 39.22 6.07
N TYR A 285 2.93 38.16 5.56
CA TYR A 285 2.35 37.09 6.37
C TYR A 285 3.43 36.26 7.08
N LEU A 286 4.49 35.86 6.38
CA LEU A 286 5.62 35.11 6.94
C LEU A 286 6.49 35.94 7.87
N GLU A 287 6.44 37.27 7.77
CA GLU A 287 7.11 38.21 8.67
C GLU A 287 6.43 38.32 10.04
N ASN A 288 5.14 38.00 10.15
CA ASN A 288 4.38 38.03 11.41
C ASN A 288 3.81 36.64 11.75
N PRO A 289 4.68 35.63 12.00
CA PRO A 289 4.20 34.28 12.27
C PRO A 289 3.49 34.22 13.62
N LEU A 290 2.33 33.57 13.64
CA LEU A 290 1.60 33.26 14.86
C LEU A 290 2.44 32.31 15.73
N VAL A 291 2.69 32.71 16.98
CA VAL A 291 3.34 31.87 17.99
C VAL A 291 2.58 30.55 18.13
N VAL A 292 3.29 29.44 18.01
CA VAL A 292 2.73 28.11 18.25
C VAL A 292 2.71 27.87 19.75
N VAL A 293 1.52 27.68 20.31
CA VAL A 293 1.31 27.52 21.75
C VAL A 293 1.14 26.02 22.08
N PRO A 294 1.70 25.53 23.20
CA PRO A 294 1.44 24.17 23.68
C PRO A 294 -0.03 23.89 23.97
N VAL A 295 -0.39 22.61 23.92
CA VAL A 295 -1.75 22.14 24.21
C VAL A 295 -2.07 22.28 25.71
N VAL A 296 -3.22 22.88 26.01
CA VAL A 296 -3.81 22.88 27.35
C VAL A 296 -4.56 21.57 27.55
N LEU A 297 -4.18 20.81 28.58
CA LEU A 297 -4.82 19.54 28.92
C LEU A 297 -6.33 19.72 29.18
N ARG A 298 -7.12 18.71 28.77
CA ARG A 298 -8.58 18.59 29.00
C ARG A 298 -9.47 19.62 28.27
N LYS A 299 -8.93 20.44 27.38
CA LYS A 299 -9.74 21.30 26.50
C LYS A 299 -9.82 20.70 25.08
N PRO A 300 -10.97 20.82 24.39
CA PRO A 300 -11.11 20.27 23.05
C PRO A 300 -10.19 21.00 22.06
N LEU A 301 -9.65 20.24 21.11
CA LEU A 301 -8.86 20.76 19.99
C LEU A 301 -9.81 21.20 18.86
N ILE A 302 -9.40 22.16 18.05
CA ILE A 302 -10.12 22.62 16.86
C ILE A 302 -9.23 22.33 15.65
N LEU A 303 -9.71 21.48 14.75
CA LEU A 303 -9.03 21.10 13.52
C LEU A 303 -9.73 21.73 12.32
N TYR A 304 -9.11 22.76 11.74
CA TYR A 304 -9.56 23.36 10.49
C TYR A 304 -8.95 22.58 9.32
N LEU A 305 -9.79 22.02 8.46
CA LEU A 305 -9.36 21.25 7.30
C LEU A 305 -9.91 21.86 6.01
N THR A 306 -9.01 22.25 5.11
CA THR A 306 -9.35 22.72 3.77
C THR A 306 -8.68 21.85 2.72
N VAL A 307 -9.47 21.44 1.72
CA VAL A 307 -9.02 20.56 0.63
C VAL A 307 -9.31 21.22 -0.71
N LEU A 308 -8.29 21.23 -1.58
CA LEU A 308 -8.32 21.68 -2.97
C LEU A 308 -8.12 20.49 -3.92
N GLU A 309 -8.08 20.75 -5.22
CA GLU A 309 -7.86 19.71 -6.25
C GLU A 309 -6.51 19.01 -6.13
N GLU A 310 -5.44 19.77 -5.95
CA GLU A 310 -4.07 19.25 -5.96
C GLU A 310 -3.46 19.12 -4.54
N SER A 311 -4.13 19.64 -3.52
CA SER A 311 -3.50 19.84 -2.20
C SER A 311 -4.50 19.99 -1.06
N MET A 312 -3.99 19.91 0.16
CA MET A 312 -4.73 20.15 1.40
C MET A 312 -3.92 20.98 2.40
N GLY A 313 -4.65 21.72 3.23
CA GLY A 313 -4.13 22.53 4.32
C GLY A 313 -4.94 22.31 5.58
N CYS A 314 -4.25 22.31 6.71
CA CYS A 314 -4.82 21.91 7.98
C CYS A 314 -4.20 22.73 9.12
N VAL A 315 -5.05 23.30 9.98
CA VAL A 315 -4.62 24.05 11.17
C VAL A 315 -5.22 23.38 12.40
N LEU A 316 -4.35 22.96 13.32
CA LEU A 316 -4.75 22.53 14.65
C LEU A 316 -4.63 23.73 15.59
N GLY A 317 -5.70 24.05 16.30
CA GLY A 317 -5.73 25.11 17.29
C GLY A 317 -6.53 24.72 18.52
N GLN A 318 -6.51 25.60 19.51
CA GLN A 318 -7.27 25.46 20.75
C GLN A 318 -7.66 26.84 21.25
N LYS A 319 -8.76 26.93 22.00
CA LYS A 319 -9.13 28.18 22.66
C LYS A 319 -8.29 28.37 23.92
N ASP A 320 -7.85 29.60 24.13
CA ASP A 320 -7.11 30.04 25.31
C ASP A 320 -7.87 29.77 26.62
N VAL A 321 -7.21 29.92 27.78
CA VAL A 321 -7.77 29.70 29.12
C VAL A 321 -9.10 30.46 29.29
N SER A 322 -9.15 31.71 28.83
CA SER A 322 -10.31 32.61 28.86
C SER A 322 -11.39 32.33 27.80
N GLY A 323 -11.17 31.39 26.88
CA GLY A 323 -12.15 31.00 25.84
C GLY A 323 -12.36 32.02 24.71
N LYS A 324 -11.77 33.22 24.81
CA LYS A 324 -11.99 34.35 23.88
C LYS A 324 -11.09 34.36 22.63
N LYS A 325 -9.90 33.74 22.69
CA LYS A 325 -8.91 33.75 21.59
C LYS A 325 -8.54 32.33 21.18
N GLU A 326 -8.52 32.08 19.87
CA GLU A 326 -7.98 30.84 19.31
C GLU A 326 -6.46 30.97 19.11
N GLN A 327 -5.73 29.95 19.55
CA GLN A 327 -4.28 29.85 19.42
C GLN A 327 -3.96 28.62 18.57
N ALA A 328 -3.01 28.78 17.65
CA ALA A 328 -2.60 27.68 16.78
C ALA A 328 -1.55 26.82 17.49
N ILE A 329 -1.72 25.51 17.38
CA ILE A 329 -0.83 24.48 17.94
C ILE A 329 0.01 23.86 16.82
N ASN A 330 -0.56 23.68 15.62
CA ASN A 330 0.20 23.10 14.51
C ASN A 330 -0.39 23.50 13.16
N TYR A 331 0.46 23.58 12.15
CA TYR A 331 0.13 23.86 10.77
C TYR A 331 0.63 22.71 9.90
N LEU A 332 -0.26 22.10 9.13
CA LEU A 332 0.05 21.01 8.21
C LEU A 332 -0.43 21.34 6.81
N ASN A 333 0.39 21.01 5.81
CA ASN A 333 -0.02 21.03 4.41
C ASN A 333 0.53 19.80 3.69
N LYS A 334 -0.12 19.41 2.59
CA LYS A 334 0.29 18.29 1.74
C LYS A 334 -0.17 18.51 0.31
N LYS A 335 0.69 18.16 -0.65
CA LYS A 335 0.31 17.95 -2.05
C LYS A 335 -0.21 16.53 -2.23
N PHE A 336 -1.34 16.37 -2.92
CA PHE A 336 -1.86 15.05 -3.24
C PHE A 336 -0.98 14.35 -4.27
N THR A 337 -0.89 13.02 -4.17
CA THR A 337 -0.29 12.18 -5.21
C THR A 337 -1.22 12.08 -6.42
N ASP A 338 -0.70 11.66 -7.58
CA ASP A 338 -1.51 11.50 -8.81
C ASP A 338 -2.73 10.61 -8.59
N CYS A 339 -2.59 9.57 -7.78
CA CYS A 339 -3.68 8.68 -7.40
C CYS A 339 -4.73 9.38 -6.51
N GLU A 340 -4.29 10.18 -5.55
CA GLU A 340 -5.16 10.91 -4.60
C GLU A 340 -5.91 12.06 -5.30
N MET A 341 -5.31 12.72 -6.29
CA MET A 341 -5.95 13.78 -7.08
C MET A 341 -7.16 13.26 -7.86
N ARG A 342 -7.14 11.99 -8.28
CA ARG A 342 -8.27 11.33 -8.98
C ARG A 342 -9.43 10.97 -8.05
N TYR A 343 -9.31 11.15 -6.74
CA TYR A 343 -10.41 10.84 -5.81
C TYR A 343 -11.54 11.88 -5.93
N PRO A 344 -12.80 11.47 -5.76
CA PRO A 344 -13.92 12.40 -5.60
C PRO A 344 -13.65 13.42 -4.48
N ALA A 345 -14.20 14.63 -4.58
CA ALA A 345 -13.91 15.73 -3.63
C ALA A 345 -14.14 15.34 -2.15
N LEU A 346 -15.20 14.57 -1.87
CA LEU A 346 -15.50 14.08 -0.53
C LEU A 346 -14.51 13.01 -0.05
N GLU A 347 -14.09 12.10 -0.93
CA GLU A 347 -13.06 11.11 -0.63
C GLU A 347 -11.66 11.76 -0.48
N ARG A 348 -11.37 12.85 -1.20
CA ARG A 348 -10.17 13.67 -0.96
C ARG A 348 -10.20 14.30 0.43
N THR A 349 -11.37 14.76 0.87
CA THR A 349 -11.55 15.30 2.22
C THR A 349 -11.35 14.23 3.30
N CYS A 350 -11.86 13.01 3.07
CA CYS A 350 -11.62 11.85 3.93
C CYS A 350 -10.14 11.47 3.98
N CYS A 351 -9.48 11.41 2.83
CA CYS A 351 -8.05 11.13 2.68
C CYS A 351 -7.20 12.17 3.46
N ALA A 352 -7.52 13.45 3.30
CA ALA A 352 -6.87 14.54 4.00
C ALA A 352 -7.05 14.44 5.52
N LEU A 353 -8.25 14.12 6.01
CA LEU A 353 -8.50 13.91 7.43
C LEU A 353 -7.69 12.75 8.02
N VAL A 354 -7.66 11.60 7.32
CA VAL A 354 -6.88 10.43 7.74
C VAL A 354 -5.39 10.75 7.78
N TRP A 355 -4.89 11.53 6.82
CA TRP A 355 -3.51 11.96 6.80
C TRP A 355 -3.19 12.91 7.97
N SER A 356 -4.03 13.92 8.20
CA SER A 356 -3.87 14.89 9.29
C SER A 356 -3.90 14.20 10.67
N THR A 357 -4.85 13.29 10.89
CA THR A 357 -4.99 12.57 12.18
C THR A 357 -3.80 11.64 12.47
N LYS A 358 -3.17 11.05 11.43
CA LYS A 358 -1.93 10.28 11.60
C LYS A 358 -0.77 11.16 12.07
N ARG A 359 -0.59 12.33 11.46
CA ARG A 359 0.50 13.26 11.85
C ARG A 359 0.25 13.97 13.17
N LEU A 360 -1.00 14.29 13.47
CA LEU A 360 -1.42 14.92 14.72
C LEU A 360 -1.78 13.91 15.80
N ARG A 361 -1.42 12.63 15.61
CA ARG A 361 -1.79 11.53 16.51
C ARG A 361 -1.45 11.81 17.97
N GLN A 362 -0.27 12.38 18.23
CA GLN A 362 0.19 12.71 19.58
C GLN A 362 -0.70 13.73 20.32
N TYR A 363 -1.41 14.60 19.59
CA TYR A 363 -2.32 15.59 20.17
C TYR A 363 -3.75 15.04 20.26
N MET A 364 -4.23 14.40 19.18
CA MET A 364 -5.62 13.99 19.04
C MET A 364 -6.00 12.72 19.83
N LEU A 365 -5.04 11.89 20.25
CA LEU A 365 -5.36 10.68 21.03
C LEU A 365 -5.91 10.98 22.43
N SER A 366 -5.48 12.08 23.05
CA SER A 366 -5.83 12.44 24.42
C SER A 366 -6.91 13.51 24.52
N HIS A 367 -7.37 14.06 23.40
CA HIS A 367 -8.31 15.18 23.35
C HIS A 367 -9.41 14.95 22.32
N THR A 368 -10.64 15.29 22.69
CA THR A 368 -11.74 15.46 21.75
C THR A 368 -11.38 16.55 20.74
N THR A 369 -11.51 16.25 19.46
CA THR A 369 -11.15 17.18 18.38
C THR A 369 -12.39 17.60 17.58
N TRP A 370 -12.64 18.90 17.53
CA TRP A 370 -13.70 19.51 16.73
C TRP A 370 -13.21 19.74 15.30
N LEU A 371 -13.72 18.97 14.36
CA LEU A 371 -13.40 19.09 12.95
C LEU A 371 -14.26 20.16 12.29
N VAL A 372 -13.61 21.19 11.76
CA VAL A 372 -14.24 22.25 10.96
C VAL A 372 -13.81 22.08 9.50
N ALA A 373 -14.73 21.60 8.66
CA ALA A 373 -14.50 21.39 7.24
C ALA A 373 -15.77 21.74 6.44
N LYS A 374 -15.61 22.06 5.14
CA LYS A 374 -16.73 22.43 4.25
C LYS A 374 -17.77 21.32 4.09
N THR A 375 -17.34 20.07 4.22
CA THR A 375 -18.20 18.88 4.16
C THR A 375 -17.89 17.99 5.34
N ASP A 376 -18.82 17.11 5.72
CA ASP A 376 -18.63 16.17 6.82
C ASP A 376 -18.05 14.82 6.32
N PRO A 377 -16.72 14.62 6.41
CA PRO A 377 -16.11 13.35 6.02
C PRO A 377 -16.38 12.22 7.02
N ILE A 378 -16.69 12.53 8.29
CA ILE A 378 -16.96 11.50 9.31
C ILE A 378 -18.28 10.82 8.97
N LYS A 379 -19.32 11.62 8.76
CA LYS A 379 -20.63 11.10 8.34
C LYS A 379 -20.52 10.24 7.08
N TYR A 380 -19.77 10.70 6.08
CA TYR A 380 -19.55 9.93 4.85
C TYR A 380 -18.88 8.56 5.07
N ILE A 381 -17.84 8.50 5.91
CA ILE A 381 -17.09 7.26 6.16
C ILE A 381 -17.93 6.27 6.96
N PHE A 382 -18.64 6.73 8.00
CA PHE A 382 -19.32 5.87 8.96
C PHE A 382 -20.75 5.47 8.54
N GLU A 383 -21.43 6.26 7.69
CA GLU A 383 -22.78 5.92 7.20
C GLU A 383 -22.78 5.11 5.88
N LYS A 384 -21.59 4.86 5.29
CA LYS A 384 -21.50 4.11 4.04
C LYS A 384 -21.79 2.62 4.25
N SER A 385 -22.91 2.15 3.73
CA SER A 385 -23.39 0.77 3.88
C SER A 385 -22.52 -0.30 3.20
N ALA A 386 -21.64 0.09 2.27
CA ALA A 386 -20.70 -0.79 1.59
C ALA A 386 -19.28 -0.22 1.70
N LEU A 387 -18.47 -0.85 2.54
CA LEU A 387 -17.09 -0.45 2.76
C LEU A 387 -16.20 -1.00 1.64
N THR A 388 -15.75 -0.13 0.73
CA THR A 388 -14.63 -0.45 -0.15
C THR A 388 -13.36 -0.58 0.69
N GLY A 389 -12.40 -1.42 0.28
CA GLY A 389 -11.20 -1.70 1.08
C GLY A 389 -10.40 -0.45 1.50
N ARG A 390 -10.48 0.66 0.75
CA ARG A 390 -9.88 1.94 1.14
C ARG A 390 -10.66 2.65 2.26
N ILE A 391 -11.99 2.72 2.16
CA ILE A 391 -12.85 3.41 3.13
C ILE A 391 -12.88 2.63 4.46
N ALA A 392 -12.89 1.29 4.41
CA ALA A 392 -12.73 0.46 5.61
C ALA A 392 -11.43 0.79 6.38
N ARG A 393 -10.30 0.94 5.65
CA ARG A 393 -9.01 1.33 6.26
C ARG A 393 -9.06 2.71 6.88
N TRP A 394 -9.74 3.67 6.23
CA TRP A 394 -9.92 5.02 6.75
C TRP A 394 -10.79 5.03 8.01
N GLN A 395 -11.90 4.30 8.00
CA GLN A 395 -12.78 4.16 9.16
C GLN A 395 -12.02 3.59 10.36
N MET A 396 -11.32 2.47 10.19
CA MET A 396 -10.49 1.87 11.25
C MET A 396 -9.42 2.83 11.78
N ALA A 397 -8.78 3.60 10.88
CA ALA A 397 -7.79 4.58 11.27
C ALA A 397 -8.37 5.75 12.08
N LEU A 398 -9.64 6.12 11.83
CA LEU A 398 -10.32 7.21 12.52
C LEU A 398 -11.00 6.78 13.83
N CYS A 399 -11.40 5.50 13.97
CA CYS A 399 -12.10 4.97 15.15
C CYS A 399 -11.33 5.14 16.48
N LYS A 400 -10.00 5.28 16.43
CA LYS A 400 -9.16 5.50 17.63
C LYS A 400 -9.18 6.96 18.15
N TYR A 401 -9.81 7.88 17.43
CA TYR A 401 -9.86 9.30 17.79
C TYR A 401 -11.29 9.71 18.11
N ASP A 402 -11.43 10.60 19.09
CA ASP A 402 -12.70 11.25 19.39
C ASP A 402 -12.84 12.53 18.54
N ILE A 403 -13.52 12.42 17.39
CA ILE A 403 -13.68 13.50 16.42
C ILE A 403 -15.15 13.89 16.32
N ILE A 404 -15.44 15.16 16.59
CA ILE A 404 -16.78 15.74 16.48
C ILE A 404 -16.79 16.72 15.31
N TYR A 405 -17.65 16.51 14.32
CA TYR A 405 -17.82 17.46 13.22
C TYR A 405 -18.60 18.69 13.69
N VAL A 406 -18.11 19.89 13.34
CA VAL A 406 -18.74 21.17 13.64
C VAL A 406 -18.90 21.96 12.35
N ASN A 407 -20.14 22.33 12.02
CA ASN A 407 -20.46 23.14 10.85
C ASN A 407 -19.73 24.51 10.89
N GLN A 408 -19.26 24.95 9.72
CA GLN A 408 -18.41 26.12 9.58
C GLN A 408 -19.16 27.42 9.94
N LYS A 409 -18.91 27.99 11.13
CA LYS A 409 -19.38 29.32 11.56
C LYS A 409 -18.18 30.28 11.75
N ALA A 410 -17.59 30.73 10.63
CA ALA A 410 -16.62 31.84 10.47
C ALA A 410 -15.25 31.79 11.21
N ILE A 411 -14.12 32.41 10.83
CA ILE A 411 -13.54 33.04 9.60
C ILE A 411 -11.99 33.00 9.67
N LYS A 412 -11.35 32.96 10.87
CA LYS A 412 -9.88 33.08 11.00
C LYS A 412 -9.07 31.79 10.74
N GLY A 413 -9.37 30.69 11.43
CA GLY A 413 -8.62 29.43 11.25
C GLY A 413 -8.85 28.76 9.89
N SER A 414 -10.04 28.94 9.30
CA SER A 414 -10.35 28.47 7.94
C SER A 414 -9.55 29.21 6.86
N ALA A 415 -9.36 30.53 6.98
CA ALA A 415 -8.53 31.30 6.05
C ALA A 415 -7.06 30.83 6.06
N LEU A 416 -6.56 30.46 7.23
CA LEU A 416 -5.22 29.90 7.40
C LEU A 416 -5.10 28.49 6.78
N ALA A 417 -6.09 27.62 7.00
CA ALA A 417 -6.13 26.31 6.37
C ALA A 417 -6.26 26.40 4.84
N GLU A 418 -7.05 27.35 4.33
CA GLU A 418 -7.12 27.66 2.89
C GLU A 418 -5.77 28.11 2.34
N HIS A 419 -5.10 29.06 2.99
CA HIS A 419 -3.77 29.53 2.58
C HIS A 419 -2.73 28.39 2.56
N LEU A 420 -2.74 27.52 3.58
CA LEU A 420 -1.88 26.32 3.61
C LEU A 420 -2.18 25.34 2.48
N ALA A 421 -3.46 25.15 2.14
CA ALA A 421 -3.86 24.29 1.04
C ALA A 421 -3.29 24.82 -0.29
N TYR A 422 -3.26 26.14 -0.49
CA TYR A 422 -2.66 26.73 -1.68
C TYR A 422 -1.13 26.61 -1.74
N HIS A 423 -0.45 26.29 -0.62
CA HIS A 423 1.02 26.28 -0.50
C HIS A 423 1.57 24.97 0.10
N PRO A 424 1.37 23.83 -0.57
CA PRO A 424 1.87 22.54 -0.08
C PRO A 424 3.39 22.43 -0.21
N LEU A 425 4.04 21.77 0.76
CA LEU A 425 5.45 21.39 0.65
C LEU A 425 5.68 20.42 -0.53
N THR A 426 6.79 20.62 -1.26
CA THR A 426 7.11 19.93 -2.52
C THR A 426 7.45 18.44 -2.37
N ASP A 427 7.51 17.91 -1.15
CA ASP A 427 7.75 16.48 -0.90
C ASP A 427 6.40 15.76 -0.76
N PRO A 428 5.88 15.09 -1.82
CA PRO A 428 4.74 14.20 -1.68
C PRO A 428 5.19 13.00 -0.84
N GLN A 429 4.97 13.09 0.47
CA GLN A 429 5.00 11.88 1.30
C GLN A 429 3.69 11.13 1.04
N PRO A 430 3.74 9.96 0.39
CA PRO A 430 2.54 9.15 0.24
C PRO A 430 1.99 8.83 1.63
N LEU A 431 0.68 8.63 1.72
CA LEU A 431 0.09 7.95 2.87
C LEU A 431 0.72 6.56 2.95
N LEU A 432 1.79 6.39 3.72
CA LEU A 432 2.17 5.07 4.23
C LEU A 432 1.01 4.63 5.12
N HIS A 433 0.27 3.63 4.68
CA HIS A 433 -0.54 2.89 5.62
C HIS A 433 0.47 2.01 6.38
N GLU A 434 0.81 2.41 7.61
CA GLU A 434 1.56 1.55 8.52
C GLU A 434 0.71 0.33 8.87
N PHE A 435 0.67 -0.61 7.93
CA PHE A 435 0.39 -2.00 8.13
C PHE A 435 1.59 -2.74 7.53
N PRO A 436 2.09 -3.81 8.18
CA PRO A 436 3.35 -4.48 7.83
C PRO A 436 3.44 -5.05 6.39
N ASP A 437 2.39 -4.93 5.56
CA ASP A 437 2.26 -5.65 4.28
C ASP A 437 2.13 -4.73 3.04
N GLU A 438 2.40 -3.43 3.15
CA GLU A 438 2.16 -2.46 2.05
C GLU A 438 3.07 -2.57 0.83
N HIS A 439 4.12 -3.39 0.85
CA HIS A 439 4.99 -3.57 -0.33
C HIS A 439 4.44 -4.55 -1.40
N ILE A 440 3.22 -5.06 -1.25
CA ILE A 440 2.68 -6.12 -2.13
C ILE A 440 1.61 -5.60 -3.13
N MET A 441 1.21 -4.33 -3.08
CA MET A 441 0.07 -3.81 -3.87
C MET A 441 0.43 -2.89 -5.06
N THR A 442 1.70 -2.68 -5.40
CA THR A 442 2.07 -2.01 -6.67
C THR A 442 2.27 -3.05 -7.76
N ALA A 443 1.17 -3.52 -8.35
CA ALA A 443 1.19 -4.02 -9.71
C ALA A 443 1.16 -2.78 -10.63
N THR A 444 2.23 -2.58 -11.38
CA THR A 444 2.38 -1.50 -12.36
C THR A 444 1.28 -1.62 -13.41
N SER A 445 0.21 -0.83 -13.29
CA SER A 445 -0.73 -0.63 -14.37
C SER A 445 -0.11 0.34 -15.38
N ILE A 446 0.69 -0.22 -16.29
CA ILE A 446 1.02 0.45 -17.55
C ILE A 446 -0.18 0.19 -18.46
N GLU A 447 -1.04 1.19 -18.61
CA GLU A 447 -1.87 1.28 -19.82
C GLU A 447 -1.09 2.14 -20.82
N PRO A 448 -0.58 1.59 -21.93
CA PRO A 448 -0.18 2.40 -23.06
C PRO A 448 -1.39 2.66 -23.94
N GLN A 449 -1.68 3.96 -24.07
CA GLN A 449 -2.07 4.71 -25.26
C GLN A 449 -2.37 3.89 -26.53
N LEU A 450 -3.52 4.21 -27.16
CA LEU A 450 -3.87 3.83 -28.53
C LEU A 450 -2.71 4.18 -29.47
N GLU A 451 -2.03 3.15 -29.96
CA GLU A 451 -1.36 3.15 -31.25
C GLU A 451 -1.88 1.95 -32.05
N GLU A 452 -1.97 2.14 -33.37
CA GLU A 452 -2.46 1.18 -34.37
C GLU A 452 -1.55 -0.06 -34.47
N GLU A 453 -1.61 -0.96 -33.49
CA GLU A 453 -0.73 -2.13 -33.42
C GLU A 453 -1.55 -3.43 -33.35
N TRP A 454 -1.28 -4.36 -34.28
CA TRP A 454 -1.95 -5.65 -34.33
C TRP A 454 -1.39 -6.59 -33.27
N THR A 455 -2.22 -7.53 -32.83
CA THR A 455 -1.85 -8.50 -31.80
C THR A 455 -2.09 -9.92 -32.28
N MET A 456 -1.13 -10.82 -32.06
CA MET A 456 -1.21 -12.24 -32.38
C MET A 456 -0.99 -13.09 -31.14
N TRP A 457 -1.83 -14.09 -30.94
CA TRP A 457 -1.63 -15.18 -29.99
C TRP A 457 -1.42 -16.48 -30.76
N PHE A 458 -0.49 -17.32 -30.32
CA PHE A 458 -0.31 -18.64 -30.90
C PHE A 458 -0.19 -19.70 -29.80
N ASP A 459 -0.53 -20.95 -30.14
CA ASP A 459 -0.25 -22.12 -29.32
C ASP A 459 -0.06 -23.36 -30.21
N GLY A 460 0.82 -24.26 -29.77
CA GLY A 460 1.13 -25.52 -30.43
C GLY A 460 0.99 -26.72 -29.50
N ALA A 461 0.15 -27.67 -29.88
CA ALA A 461 -0.12 -28.88 -29.10
C ALA A 461 0.33 -30.14 -29.85
N SER A 462 1.15 -30.97 -29.21
CA SER A 462 1.49 -32.33 -29.65
C SER A 462 1.14 -33.33 -28.55
N ASN A 463 0.23 -34.25 -28.84
CA ASN A 463 -0.20 -35.29 -27.91
C ASN A 463 -0.42 -36.63 -28.62
N LEU A 464 -0.75 -37.67 -27.85
CA LEU A 464 -1.00 -39.02 -28.39
C LEU A 464 -2.17 -39.10 -29.41
N LEU A 465 -3.05 -38.10 -29.44
CA LEU A 465 -4.20 -38.02 -30.34
C LEU A 465 -3.87 -37.29 -31.65
N GLY A 466 -2.77 -36.55 -31.69
CA GLY A 466 -2.27 -35.84 -32.86
C GLY A 466 -1.57 -34.54 -32.52
N ASN A 467 -1.20 -33.83 -33.58
CA ASN A 467 -0.49 -32.55 -33.51
C ASN A 467 -1.39 -31.45 -34.09
N GLY A 468 -1.53 -30.34 -33.38
CA GLY A 468 -2.38 -29.22 -33.75
C GLY A 468 -1.71 -27.89 -33.43
N ILE A 469 -2.00 -26.89 -34.25
CA ILE A 469 -1.53 -25.52 -34.06
C ILE A 469 -2.70 -24.56 -34.16
N GLU A 470 -2.56 -23.43 -33.50
CA GLU A 470 -3.52 -22.36 -33.60
C GLU A 470 -2.87 -20.99 -33.48
N VAL A 471 -3.48 -20.05 -34.19
CA VAL A 471 -3.17 -18.63 -34.18
C VAL A 471 -4.46 -17.83 -34.07
N VAL A 472 -4.48 -16.82 -33.21
CA VAL A 472 -5.50 -15.79 -33.20
C VAL A 472 -4.84 -14.45 -33.52
N LEU A 473 -5.15 -13.88 -34.68
CA LEU A 473 -4.69 -12.55 -35.07
C LEU A 473 -5.83 -11.54 -34.80
N ALA A 474 -5.55 -10.45 -34.09
CA ALA A 474 -6.51 -9.39 -33.80
C ALA A 474 -6.06 -8.05 -34.34
N SER A 475 -7.00 -7.36 -34.99
CA SER A 475 -6.81 -5.99 -35.46
C SER A 475 -6.93 -4.98 -34.30
N PRO A 476 -6.41 -3.75 -34.48
CA PRO A 476 -6.57 -2.66 -33.50
C PRO A 476 -8.03 -2.33 -33.17
N ASN A 477 -8.98 -2.73 -34.02
CA ASN A 477 -10.42 -2.56 -33.83
C ASN A 477 -11.09 -3.77 -33.15
N ASN A 478 -10.31 -4.68 -32.55
CA ASN A 478 -10.76 -5.93 -31.91
C ASN A 478 -11.48 -6.93 -32.85
N GLN A 479 -11.24 -6.86 -34.16
CA GLN A 479 -11.66 -7.94 -35.06
C GLN A 479 -10.66 -9.10 -34.94
N CYS A 480 -11.16 -10.29 -34.63
CA CYS A 480 -10.33 -11.49 -34.44
C CYS A 480 -10.43 -12.40 -35.66
N PHE A 481 -9.28 -12.87 -36.12
CA PHE A 481 -9.09 -13.80 -37.21
C PHE A 481 -8.44 -15.06 -36.62
N PRO A 482 -9.23 -16.05 -36.18
CA PRO A 482 -8.71 -17.32 -35.69
C PRO A 482 -8.33 -18.24 -36.85
N PHE A 483 -7.20 -18.92 -36.73
CA PHE A 483 -6.70 -19.93 -37.65
C PHE A 483 -6.26 -21.15 -36.85
N ALA A 484 -6.72 -22.33 -37.25
CA ALA A 484 -6.34 -23.58 -36.60
C ALA A 484 -6.04 -24.65 -37.64
N ALA A 485 -5.00 -25.44 -37.43
CA ALA A 485 -4.59 -26.48 -38.36
C ALA A 485 -4.10 -27.74 -37.63
N LYS A 486 -4.40 -28.91 -38.21
CA LYS A 486 -3.85 -30.20 -37.77
C LYS A 486 -2.57 -30.49 -38.54
N LEU A 487 -1.48 -30.74 -37.83
CA LEU A 487 -0.21 -31.10 -38.46
C LEU A 487 -0.22 -32.59 -38.83
N GLY A 488 -0.01 -32.88 -40.11
CA GLY A 488 -0.04 -34.24 -40.66
C GLY A 488 1.27 -35.03 -40.51
N PHE A 489 2.20 -34.54 -39.70
CA PHE A 489 3.52 -35.11 -39.44
C PHE A 489 3.80 -35.17 -37.94
N ASP A 490 4.70 -36.08 -37.54
CA ASP A 490 5.13 -36.19 -36.15
C ASP A 490 6.03 -35.02 -35.76
N CYS A 491 5.62 -34.27 -34.75
CA CYS A 491 6.39 -33.18 -34.20
C CYS A 491 6.38 -33.23 -32.67
N THR A 492 7.33 -32.57 -32.04
CA THR A 492 7.32 -32.38 -30.57
C THR A 492 6.49 -31.15 -30.22
N ASN A 493 6.10 -30.98 -28.95
CA ASN A 493 5.42 -29.76 -28.50
C ASN A 493 6.16 -28.49 -28.92
N ASN A 494 7.48 -28.43 -28.73
CA ASN A 494 8.28 -27.27 -29.12
C ASN A 494 8.27 -27.02 -30.64
N MET A 495 8.24 -28.08 -31.45
CA MET A 495 8.10 -27.95 -32.91
C MET A 495 6.71 -27.44 -33.29
N ALA A 496 5.65 -27.95 -32.65
CA ALA A 496 4.28 -27.46 -32.87
C ALA A 496 4.15 -25.97 -32.51
N GLU A 497 4.81 -25.52 -31.45
CA GLU A 497 4.85 -24.11 -31.03
C GLU A 497 5.57 -23.22 -32.06
N TYR A 498 6.70 -23.70 -32.61
CA TYR A 498 7.38 -23.02 -33.71
C TYR A 498 6.53 -22.98 -34.99
N GLU A 499 5.81 -24.04 -35.31
CA GLU A 499 4.87 -24.10 -36.44
C GLU A 499 3.71 -23.11 -36.26
N ALA A 500 3.11 -23.05 -35.08
CA ALA A 500 2.06 -22.10 -34.74
C ALA A 500 2.54 -20.65 -34.88
N CYS A 501 3.72 -20.34 -34.33
CA CYS A 501 4.32 -19.02 -34.48
C CYS A 501 4.58 -18.68 -35.96
N THR A 502 5.14 -19.61 -36.73
CA THR A 502 5.48 -19.39 -38.15
C THR A 502 4.22 -19.10 -38.98
N MET A 503 3.19 -19.94 -38.83
CA MET A 503 1.93 -19.76 -39.53
C MET A 503 1.24 -18.44 -39.17
N GLY A 504 1.35 -18.00 -37.92
CA GLY A 504 0.77 -16.74 -37.50
C GLY A 504 1.49 -15.52 -38.07
N LEU A 505 2.81 -15.58 -38.19
CA LEU A 505 3.58 -14.52 -38.86
C LEU A 505 3.26 -14.45 -40.35
N LEU A 506 3.15 -15.58 -41.04
CA LEU A 506 2.74 -15.63 -42.45
C LEU A 506 1.33 -15.05 -42.63
N MET A 507 0.39 -15.43 -41.76
CA MET A 507 -0.97 -14.89 -41.76
C MET A 507 -0.96 -13.36 -41.55
N ALA A 508 -0.12 -12.84 -40.66
CA ALA A 508 -0.01 -11.40 -40.46
C ALA A 508 0.54 -10.68 -41.72
N LEU A 509 1.50 -11.28 -42.42
CA LEU A 509 2.02 -10.75 -43.69
C LEU A 509 0.97 -10.77 -44.80
N ASP A 510 0.15 -11.83 -44.90
CA ASP A 510 -0.96 -11.93 -45.86
C ASP A 510 -2.02 -10.83 -45.62
N HIS A 511 -2.21 -10.45 -44.34
CA HIS A 511 -3.04 -9.32 -43.94
C HIS A 511 -2.35 -7.95 -44.07
N GLN A 512 -1.16 -7.89 -44.70
CA GLN A 512 -0.35 -6.69 -44.90
C GLN A 512 0.03 -5.96 -43.59
N VAL A 513 0.12 -6.70 -42.50
CA VAL A 513 0.50 -6.16 -41.18
C VAL A 513 2.00 -5.90 -41.14
N ARG A 514 2.40 -4.66 -40.85
CA ARG A 514 3.81 -4.27 -40.72
C ARG A 514 4.28 -4.06 -39.28
N ARG A 515 3.34 -3.88 -38.33
CA ARG A 515 3.61 -3.70 -36.90
C ARG A 515 2.83 -4.74 -36.08
N LEU A 516 3.53 -5.63 -35.37
CA LEU A 516 2.91 -6.80 -34.73
C LEU A 516 3.45 -7.07 -33.30
N LYS A 517 2.53 -7.32 -32.38
CA LYS A 517 2.82 -7.90 -31.06
C LYS A 517 2.47 -9.38 -31.04
N VAL A 518 3.43 -10.21 -30.71
CA VAL A 518 3.29 -11.67 -30.67
C VAL A 518 3.30 -12.16 -29.23
N PHE A 519 2.30 -12.97 -28.88
CA PHE A 519 2.12 -13.59 -27.58
C PHE A 519 2.10 -15.11 -27.70
N GLY A 520 2.85 -15.79 -26.84
CA GLY A 520 2.85 -17.25 -26.72
C GLY A 520 3.21 -17.69 -25.30
N ASP A 521 2.79 -18.88 -24.91
CA ASP A 521 3.04 -19.45 -23.58
C ASP A 521 4.21 -20.45 -23.53
N SER A 522 4.82 -20.74 -24.69
CA SER A 522 6.14 -21.38 -24.73
C SER A 522 7.26 -20.41 -24.39
N ALA A 523 7.71 -20.44 -23.14
CA ALA A 523 8.87 -19.67 -22.70
C ALA A 523 10.11 -19.96 -23.57
N LEU A 524 10.31 -21.21 -23.98
CA LEU A 524 11.45 -21.60 -24.81
C LEU A 524 11.43 -20.89 -26.17
N VAL A 525 10.31 -20.96 -26.90
CA VAL A 525 10.19 -20.36 -28.24
C VAL A 525 10.30 -18.83 -28.16
N ILE A 526 9.61 -18.21 -27.20
CA ILE A 526 9.64 -16.74 -27.05
C ILE A 526 11.06 -16.24 -26.71
N HIS A 527 11.76 -16.85 -25.75
CA HIS A 527 13.10 -16.38 -25.36
C HIS A 527 14.17 -16.71 -26.41
N GLN A 528 14.01 -17.79 -27.18
CA GLN A 528 14.86 -18.07 -28.35
C GLN A 528 14.65 -17.01 -29.43
N LEU A 529 13.41 -16.71 -29.82
CA LEU A 529 13.08 -15.70 -30.82
C LEU A 529 13.46 -14.27 -30.39
N HIS A 530 13.41 -13.97 -29.09
CA HIS A 530 13.88 -12.70 -28.53
C HIS A 530 15.42 -12.57 -28.54
N GLY A 531 16.14 -13.67 -28.78
CA GLY A 531 17.61 -13.70 -28.80
C GLY A 531 18.28 -13.83 -27.43
N GLU A 532 17.50 -14.11 -26.38
CA GLU A 532 18.02 -14.31 -25.02
C GLU A 532 18.59 -15.71 -24.84
N TRP A 533 18.01 -16.71 -25.51
CA TRP A 533 18.39 -18.12 -25.41
C TRP A 533 18.93 -18.64 -26.75
N GLU A 534 19.96 -19.48 -26.68
CA GLU A 534 20.59 -20.11 -27.84
C GLU A 534 19.85 -21.42 -28.22
N THR A 535 19.52 -21.57 -29.51
CA THR A 535 18.90 -22.79 -30.04
C THR A 535 19.96 -23.83 -30.37
N ARG A 536 20.14 -24.83 -29.49
CA ARG A 536 21.14 -25.91 -29.64
C ARG A 536 20.59 -27.21 -30.21
N ASP A 537 19.27 -27.40 -30.17
CA ASP A 537 18.63 -28.60 -30.69
C ASP A 537 18.64 -28.58 -32.23
N ALA A 538 19.29 -29.56 -32.85
CA ALA A 538 19.39 -29.71 -34.29
C ALA A 538 18.03 -29.73 -35.01
N LYS A 539 16.95 -30.17 -34.32
CA LYS A 539 15.59 -30.18 -34.87
C LYS A 539 14.92 -28.80 -34.85
N LEU A 540 15.33 -27.90 -33.96
CA LEU A 540 14.72 -26.56 -33.80
C LEU A 540 15.51 -25.45 -34.51
N ILE A 541 16.79 -25.68 -34.83
CA ILE A 541 17.62 -24.72 -35.57
C ILE A 541 16.98 -24.28 -36.91
N PRO A 542 16.43 -25.19 -37.75
CA PRO A 542 15.78 -24.79 -38.99
C PRO A 542 14.56 -23.88 -38.77
N TYR A 543 13.73 -24.20 -37.79
CA TYR A 543 12.56 -23.39 -37.41
C TYR A 543 12.97 -21.99 -36.94
N HIS A 544 13.96 -21.92 -36.06
CA HIS A 544 14.47 -20.67 -35.53
C HIS A 544 15.03 -19.75 -36.61
N ASN A 545 15.80 -20.32 -37.56
CA ASN A 545 16.35 -19.55 -38.68
C ASN A 545 15.24 -19.06 -39.62
N HIS A 546 14.26 -19.90 -39.93
CA HIS A 546 13.16 -19.53 -40.80
C HIS A 546 12.28 -18.42 -40.21
N VAL A 547 11.96 -18.50 -38.91
CA VAL A 547 11.21 -17.42 -38.23
C VAL A 547 12.01 -16.12 -38.19
N LYS A 548 13.35 -16.18 -38.06
CA LYS A 548 14.20 -14.99 -38.14
C LYS A 548 14.17 -14.31 -39.50
N GLU A 549 14.15 -15.07 -40.60
CA GLU A 549 13.98 -14.52 -41.95
C GLU A 549 12.63 -13.82 -42.10
N ILE A 550 11.56 -14.40 -41.55
CA ILE A 550 10.21 -13.81 -41.58
C ILE A 550 10.14 -12.53 -40.73
N ILE A 551 10.82 -12.48 -39.59
CA ILE A 551 10.88 -11.31 -38.70
C ILE A 551 11.45 -10.08 -39.43
N GLU A 552 12.42 -10.26 -40.34
CA GLU A 552 13.02 -9.16 -41.11
C GLU A 552 12.03 -8.47 -42.07
N LEU A 553 10.88 -9.09 -42.35
CA LEU A 553 9.83 -8.55 -43.22
C LEU A 553 8.88 -7.57 -42.50
N PHE A 554 8.98 -7.42 -41.17
CA PHE A 554 8.15 -6.50 -40.39
C PHE A 554 8.90 -5.20 -40.04
N ASP A 555 8.20 -4.06 -40.09
CA ASP A 555 8.76 -2.76 -39.67
C ASP A 555 9.01 -2.73 -38.15
N THR A 556 8.14 -3.39 -37.37
CA THR A 556 8.29 -3.52 -35.92
C THR A 556 7.58 -4.79 -35.45
N ILE A 557 8.31 -5.70 -34.80
CA ILE A 557 7.74 -6.89 -34.18
C ILE A 557 8.31 -7.10 -32.77
N THR A 558 7.46 -7.47 -31.83
CA THR A 558 7.86 -7.76 -30.44
C THR A 558 7.24 -9.06 -29.94
N PHE A 559 8.02 -9.86 -29.21
CA PHE A 559 7.61 -11.15 -28.66
C PHE A 559 7.45 -11.07 -27.15
N HIS A 560 6.32 -11.54 -26.63
CA HIS A 560 5.94 -11.46 -25.22
C HIS A 560 5.49 -12.81 -24.71
N HIS A 561 6.15 -13.31 -23.66
CA HIS A 561 5.76 -14.55 -23.02
C HIS A 561 4.59 -14.31 -22.05
N ILE A 562 3.52 -15.09 -22.19
CA ILE A 562 2.35 -15.04 -21.31
C ILE A 562 2.14 -16.38 -20.59
N PRO A 563 1.67 -16.39 -19.33
CA PRO A 563 1.30 -17.65 -18.67
C PRO A 563 0.17 -18.35 -19.45
N ARG A 564 0.23 -19.68 -19.59
CA ARG A 564 -0.82 -20.50 -20.25
C ARG A 564 -2.26 -20.20 -19.83
N LYS A 565 -2.48 -19.78 -18.57
CA LYS A 565 -3.80 -19.38 -18.04
C LYS A 565 -4.36 -18.10 -18.68
N GLU A 566 -3.53 -17.35 -19.40
CA GLU A 566 -3.86 -16.11 -20.10
C GLU A 566 -3.95 -16.34 -21.63
N ASN A 567 -3.50 -17.51 -22.14
CA ASN A 567 -3.60 -17.94 -23.55
C ASN A 567 -4.75 -18.93 -23.82
N LEU A 568 -5.84 -18.86 -23.04
CA LEU A 568 -6.88 -19.91 -23.00
C LEU A 568 -7.62 -20.13 -24.32
N MET A 569 -7.69 -19.11 -25.19
CA MET A 569 -8.38 -19.22 -26.47
C MET A 569 -7.55 -20.08 -27.45
N ALA A 570 -6.26 -19.76 -27.60
CA ALA A 570 -5.34 -20.53 -28.43
C ALA A 570 -5.09 -21.94 -27.86
N ASP A 571 -5.06 -22.11 -26.53
CA ASP A 571 -4.88 -23.44 -25.92
C ASP A 571 -6.08 -24.37 -26.16
N ALA A 572 -7.31 -23.84 -26.08
CA ALA A 572 -8.53 -24.62 -26.24
C ALA A 572 -8.75 -25.10 -27.67
N LEU A 573 -8.46 -24.25 -28.65
CA LEU A 573 -8.72 -24.51 -30.06
C LEU A 573 -7.52 -25.26 -30.72
N ALA A 574 -6.27 -25.10 -30.25
CA ALA A 574 -5.13 -25.95 -30.62
C ALA A 574 -5.33 -27.40 -30.13
N THR A 575 -5.80 -27.55 -28.89
CA THR A 575 -6.17 -28.86 -28.34
C THR A 575 -7.32 -29.50 -29.12
N LEU A 576 -8.34 -28.71 -29.46
CA LEU A 576 -9.46 -29.18 -30.27
C LEU A 576 -8.98 -29.64 -31.66
N SER A 577 -8.07 -28.90 -32.29
CA SER A 577 -7.50 -29.23 -33.61
C SER A 577 -6.68 -30.52 -33.61
N ALA A 578 -5.97 -30.81 -32.51
CA ALA A 578 -5.29 -32.10 -32.35
C ALA A 578 -6.28 -33.29 -32.26
N VAL A 579 -7.43 -33.08 -31.61
CA VAL A 579 -8.43 -34.13 -31.31
C VAL A 579 -9.37 -34.41 -32.49
N VAL A 580 -9.74 -33.40 -33.27
CA VAL A 580 -10.70 -33.57 -34.37
C VAL A 580 -10.10 -34.44 -35.50
N GLN A 581 -10.89 -35.38 -36.00
CA GLN A 581 -10.57 -36.17 -37.19
C GLN A 581 -11.11 -35.46 -38.43
N VAL A 582 -10.21 -34.92 -39.24
CA VAL A 582 -10.54 -34.28 -40.52
C VAL A 582 -9.97 -35.14 -41.64
N ASN A 583 -10.79 -35.50 -42.63
CA ASN A 583 -10.31 -36.21 -43.82
C ASN A 583 -9.41 -35.28 -44.64
N LYS A 584 -8.36 -35.83 -45.28
CA LYS A 584 -7.45 -35.03 -46.12
C LYS A 584 -8.24 -34.22 -47.16
N GLY A 585 -8.13 -32.89 -47.11
CA GLY A 585 -8.74 -31.96 -48.07
C GLY A 585 -10.15 -31.45 -47.73
N GLN A 586 -10.72 -31.75 -46.55
CA GLN A 586 -12.01 -31.18 -46.10
C GLN A 586 -11.82 -30.04 -45.10
N GLU A 587 -12.52 -28.93 -45.31
CA GLU A 587 -12.59 -27.80 -44.38
C GLU A 587 -13.78 -28.01 -43.41
N MET A 588 -13.57 -27.81 -42.11
CA MET A 588 -14.61 -28.03 -41.08
C MET A 588 -14.92 -26.72 -40.34
N THR A 589 -16.18 -26.28 -40.41
CA THR A 589 -16.63 -25.07 -39.71
C THR A 589 -17.29 -25.42 -38.38
N ILE A 590 -16.75 -24.91 -37.26
CA ILE A 590 -17.30 -25.13 -35.93
C ILE A 590 -18.19 -23.94 -35.53
N HIS A 591 -19.50 -24.18 -35.42
CA HIS A 591 -20.44 -23.16 -34.96
C HIS A 591 -20.68 -23.25 -33.45
N VAL A 592 -20.07 -22.34 -32.69
CA VAL A 592 -20.34 -22.19 -31.26
C VAL A 592 -21.58 -21.29 -31.07
N ARG A 593 -22.71 -21.88 -30.64
CA ARG A 593 -23.93 -21.13 -30.30
C ARG A 593 -24.13 -21.03 -28.79
N GLN A 594 -24.34 -19.83 -28.30
CA GLN A 594 -24.70 -19.61 -26.90
C GLN A 594 -26.18 -19.99 -26.68
N GLN A 595 -26.45 -20.96 -25.80
CA GLN A 595 -27.82 -21.40 -25.45
C GLN A 595 -28.26 -20.78 -24.09
N PRO A 596 -29.26 -19.88 -24.07
CA PRO A 596 -29.61 -19.12 -22.86
C PRO A 596 -30.75 -19.73 -22.01
N ARG A 597 -31.29 -20.93 -22.33
CA ARG A 597 -32.43 -21.54 -21.61
C ARG A 597 -32.20 -23.01 -21.26
N VAL A 598 -32.84 -23.48 -20.18
CA VAL A 598 -32.89 -24.89 -19.76
C VAL A 598 -34.08 -25.59 -20.43
N ALA A 599 -33.86 -26.78 -21.01
CA ALA A 599 -34.81 -27.44 -21.92
C ALA A 599 -36.22 -27.71 -21.33
N TYR A 600 -36.35 -27.99 -20.02
CA TYR A 600 -37.64 -28.36 -19.41
C TYR A 600 -38.61 -27.19 -19.19
N CYS A 601 -38.16 -25.94 -19.35
CA CYS A 601 -39.01 -24.74 -19.22
C CYS A 601 -39.89 -24.46 -20.46
N GLN A 602 -39.85 -25.32 -21.49
CA GLN A 602 -40.64 -25.12 -22.71
C GLN A 602 -42.16 -25.34 -22.51
N ASN A 603 -42.61 -26.03 -21.45
CA ASN A 603 -44.00 -26.48 -21.30
C ASN A 603 -44.94 -25.58 -20.47
N LEU A 604 -44.44 -24.52 -19.82
CA LEU A 604 -45.29 -23.59 -19.02
C LEU A 604 -45.67 -22.32 -19.78
N SER A 605 -45.31 -22.25 -21.06
CA SER A 605 -45.54 -21.09 -21.95
C SER A 605 -46.51 -21.36 -23.09
N ARG A 606 -47.31 -22.44 -23.01
CA ARG A 606 -48.47 -22.61 -23.90
C ARG A 606 -49.73 -22.17 -23.16
N GLU A 607 -50.33 -21.08 -23.70
CA GLU A 607 -51.68 -20.54 -23.46
C GLU A 607 -51.87 -19.78 -22.13
N THR A 608 -52.45 -18.58 -22.07
CA THR A 608 -53.46 -17.93 -22.93
C THR A 608 -53.09 -16.49 -23.31
N ILE A 609 -52.89 -16.29 -24.61
CA ILE A 609 -53.29 -15.05 -25.29
C ILE A 609 -54.82 -15.19 -25.42
N GLU A 610 -55.55 -14.09 -25.24
CA GLU A 610 -57.03 -13.97 -25.26
C GLU A 610 -57.72 -14.05 -23.88
N THR A 611 -58.12 -12.85 -23.43
CA THR A 611 -59.18 -12.55 -22.44
C THR A 611 -59.10 -13.18 -21.05
N GLY A 612 -58.37 -12.52 -20.15
CA GLY A 612 -58.51 -12.69 -18.71
C GLY A 612 -57.63 -11.71 -17.93
N SER A 613 -58.23 -10.69 -17.32
CA SER A 613 -57.59 -9.62 -16.53
C SER A 613 -57.03 -10.10 -15.18
N GLU A 614 -56.62 -11.36 -15.09
CA GLU A 614 -56.28 -12.01 -13.83
C GLU A 614 -54.76 -12.08 -13.66
N PRO A 615 -54.23 -11.73 -12.48
CA PRO A 615 -52.79 -11.73 -12.25
C PRO A 615 -52.22 -13.16 -12.28
N TRP A 616 -50.92 -13.30 -12.57
CA TRP A 616 -50.24 -14.60 -12.64
C TRP A 616 -50.38 -15.46 -11.37
N TYR A 617 -50.71 -14.84 -10.23
CA TYR A 617 -50.93 -15.49 -8.94
C TYR A 617 -52.41 -15.77 -8.64
N PHE A 618 -53.31 -15.58 -9.61
CA PHE A 618 -54.77 -15.72 -9.42
C PHE A 618 -55.15 -17.08 -8.83
N ASP A 619 -54.63 -18.17 -9.38
CA ASP A 619 -54.93 -19.52 -8.91
C ASP A 619 -54.45 -19.76 -7.47
N ILE A 620 -53.30 -19.18 -7.12
CA ILE A 620 -52.71 -19.26 -5.77
C ILE A 620 -53.57 -18.46 -4.78
N LYS A 621 -53.97 -17.24 -5.17
CA LYS A 621 -54.81 -16.36 -4.35
C LYS A 621 -56.20 -16.97 -4.13
N LYS A 622 -56.85 -17.47 -5.19
CA LYS A 622 -58.17 -18.11 -5.11
C LYS A 622 -58.13 -19.37 -4.25
N TYR A 623 -57.07 -20.17 -4.35
CA TYR A 623 -56.87 -21.34 -3.50
C TYR A 623 -56.68 -20.96 -2.02
N LEU A 624 -55.90 -19.91 -1.71
CA LEU A 624 -55.70 -19.44 -0.33
C LEU A 624 -56.93 -18.74 0.26
N GLU A 625 -57.76 -18.08 -0.57
CA GLU A 625 -58.99 -17.41 -0.15
C GLU A 625 -60.17 -18.36 0.05
N LYS A 626 -60.38 -19.30 -0.88
CA LYS A 626 -61.59 -20.12 -0.96
C LYS A 626 -61.35 -21.63 -0.85
N GLY A 627 -60.10 -22.09 -0.89
CA GLY A 627 -59.76 -23.52 -0.89
C GLY A 627 -60.08 -24.26 -2.20
N GLU A 628 -60.49 -23.53 -3.25
CA GLU A 628 -60.97 -24.09 -4.52
C GLU A 628 -59.84 -24.28 -5.54
N TYR A 629 -59.99 -25.29 -6.42
CA TYR A 629 -59.12 -25.52 -7.58
C TYR A 629 -59.84 -25.09 -8.87
N LEU A 630 -59.08 -24.78 -9.92
CA LEU A 630 -59.65 -24.58 -11.26
C LEU A 630 -60.46 -25.80 -11.72
N LYS A 631 -61.60 -25.55 -12.36
CA LYS A 631 -62.46 -26.59 -12.93
C LYS A 631 -61.66 -27.36 -13.99
N GLY A 632 -61.51 -28.67 -13.82
CA GLY A 632 -60.74 -29.56 -14.73
C GLY A 632 -59.28 -29.84 -14.33
N ALA A 633 -58.77 -29.34 -13.19
CA ALA A 633 -57.37 -29.56 -12.80
C ALA A 633 -57.03 -31.03 -12.48
N PHE A 634 -56.01 -31.59 -13.13
CA PHE A 634 -55.47 -32.93 -12.88
C PHE A 634 -54.91 -33.10 -11.46
N LYS A 635 -54.85 -34.35 -10.95
CA LYS A 635 -54.31 -34.67 -9.60
C LYS A 635 -52.92 -34.08 -9.36
N ASN A 636 -52.04 -34.13 -10.37
CA ASN A 636 -50.69 -33.57 -10.28
C ASN A 636 -50.72 -32.04 -10.17
N SER A 637 -51.54 -31.35 -10.96
CA SER A 637 -51.69 -29.90 -10.92
C SER A 637 -52.22 -29.40 -9.57
N LYS A 638 -53.18 -30.12 -8.97
CA LYS A 638 -53.68 -29.83 -7.61
C LYS A 638 -52.59 -30.02 -6.55
N ARG A 639 -51.78 -31.07 -6.65
CA ARG A 639 -50.64 -31.32 -5.74
C ARG A 639 -49.57 -30.23 -5.87
N THR A 640 -49.27 -29.80 -7.09
CA THR A 640 -48.32 -28.71 -7.37
C THR A 640 -48.83 -27.39 -6.84
N LEU A 641 -50.12 -27.06 -7.02
CA LEU A 641 -50.71 -25.83 -6.48
C LEU A 641 -50.65 -25.79 -4.95
N ARG A 642 -50.94 -26.89 -4.25
CA ARG A 642 -50.80 -27.00 -2.78
C ARG A 642 -49.37 -26.71 -2.32
N ARG A 643 -48.39 -27.29 -3.01
CA ARG A 643 -46.95 -27.10 -2.72
C ARG A 643 -46.49 -25.68 -3.01
N LEU A 644 -47.04 -25.04 -4.04
CA LEU A 644 -46.74 -23.65 -4.34
C LEU A 644 -47.36 -22.72 -3.31
N ALA A 645 -48.63 -22.93 -2.97
CA ALA A 645 -49.39 -22.10 -2.04
C ALA A 645 -48.76 -22.04 -0.63
N SER A 646 -48.05 -23.08 -0.16
CA SER A 646 -47.35 -23.04 1.13
C SER A 646 -46.26 -21.96 1.20
N GLY A 647 -45.74 -21.51 0.06
CA GLY A 647 -44.78 -20.42 -0.03
C GLY A 647 -45.41 -19.02 -0.04
N PHE A 648 -46.74 -18.91 0.02
CA PHE A 648 -47.46 -17.64 -0.04
C PHE A 648 -48.35 -17.43 1.19
N LEU A 649 -48.57 -16.17 1.53
CA LEU A 649 -49.42 -15.72 2.63
C LEU A 649 -50.36 -14.65 2.10
N LEU A 650 -51.65 -14.83 2.31
CA LEU A 650 -52.64 -13.80 2.03
C LEU A 650 -52.87 -12.96 3.30
N SER A 651 -52.73 -11.64 3.20
CA SER A 651 -53.06 -10.70 4.26
C SER A 651 -54.04 -9.66 3.72
N GLY A 652 -55.30 -9.76 4.15
CA GLY A 652 -56.41 -9.03 3.56
C GLY A 652 -56.57 -9.34 2.06
N THR A 653 -56.54 -8.32 1.20
CA THR A 653 -56.65 -8.48 -0.26
C THR A 653 -55.30 -8.65 -0.97
N VAL A 654 -54.19 -8.58 -0.23
CA VAL A 654 -52.82 -8.54 -0.76
C VAL A 654 -52.12 -9.87 -0.52
N LEU A 655 -51.59 -10.45 -1.60
CA LEU A 655 -50.83 -11.69 -1.55
C LEU A 655 -49.33 -11.39 -1.33
N TYR A 656 -48.70 -12.11 -0.42
CA TYR A 656 -47.28 -12.05 -0.12
C TYR A 656 -46.61 -13.39 -0.41
N LYS A 657 -45.38 -13.38 -0.89
CA LYS A 657 -44.51 -14.55 -0.98
C LYS A 657 -43.56 -14.56 0.20
N ARG A 658 -43.42 -15.71 0.88
CA ARG A 658 -42.42 -15.91 1.92
C ARG A 658 -41.09 -16.26 1.26
N ASN A 659 -40.05 -15.47 1.56
CA ASN A 659 -38.68 -15.83 1.24
C ASN A 659 -38.10 -16.80 2.29
N LEU A 660 -36.92 -17.36 2.01
CA LEU A 660 -36.20 -18.29 2.90
C LEU A 660 -35.93 -17.67 4.29
N ASP A 661 -35.73 -16.36 4.35
CA ASP A 661 -35.53 -15.60 5.60
C ASP A 661 -36.85 -15.18 6.28
N MET A 662 -37.99 -15.78 5.88
CA MET A 662 -39.35 -15.47 6.34
C MET A 662 -39.87 -14.04 6.05
N THR A 663 -39.10 -13.20 5.36
CA THR A 663 -39.54 -11.89 4.89
C THR A 663 -40.68 -12.00 3.88
N LEU A 664 -41.71 -11.17 4.04
CA LEU A 664 -42.90 -11.14 3.18
C LEU A 664 -42.72 -10.18 2.00
N LEU A 665 -42.76 -10.73 0.78
CA LEU A 665 -42.66 -9.98 -0.46
C LEU A 665 -44.02 -9.80 -1.12
N ARG A 666 -44.46 -8.56 -1.33
CA ARG A 666 -45.75 -8.26 -1.95
C ARG A 666 -45.79 -8.72 -3.40
N CYS A 667 -46.76 -9.57 -3.73
CA CYS A 667 -47.00 -10.03 -5.09
C CYS A 667 -47.69 -8.93 -5.91
N VAL A 668 -47.14 -8.61 -7.07
CA VAL A 668 -47.67 -7.56 -7.95
C VAL A 668 -48.14 -8.12 -9.29
N ASP A 669 -49.15 -7.46 -9.85
CA ASP A 669 -49.65 -7.73 -11.20
C ASP A 669 -48.72 -7.15 -12.26
N ARG A 670 -48.98 -7.49 -13.53
CA ARG A 670 -48.13 -7.08 -14.67
C ARG A 670 -48.06 -5.56 -14.85
N GLN A 671 -49.15 -4.83 -14.58
CA GLN A 671 -49.18 -3.37 -14.77
C GLN A 671 -48.33 -2.67 -13.70
N LYS A 672 -48.45 -3.09 -12.45
CA LYS A 672 -47.62 -2.59 -11.34
C LYS A 672 -46.15 -3.00 -11.50
N ALA A 673 -45.88 -4.22 -11.95
CA ALA A 673 -44.52 -4.68 -12.24
C ALA A 673 -43.81 -3.78 -13.25
N LYS A 674 -44.49 -3.43 -14.37
CA LYS A 674 -43.93 -2.51 -15.37
C LYS A 674 -43.63 -1.12 -14.80
N ARG A 675 -44.52 -0.58 -13.96
CA ARG A 675 -44.29 0.73 -13.29
C ARG A 675 -43.09 0.67 -12.35
N ILE A 676 -42.99 -0.38 -11.54
CA ILE A 676 -41.86 -0.59 -10.62
C ILE A 676 -40.55 -0.72 -11.39
N ILE A 677 -40.51 -1.49 -12.49
CA ILE A 677 -39.31 -1.61 -13.33
C ILE A 677 -38.92 -0.24 -13.90
N LYS A 678 -39.89 0.50 -14.47
CA LYS A 678 -39.66 1.83 -15.04
C LYS A 678 -39.14 2.82 -14.00
N GLU A 679 -39.69 2.81 -12.79
CA GLU A 679 -39.26 3.71 -11.71
C GLU A 679 -37.88 3.33 -11.15
N VAL A 680 -37.56 2.04 -11.07
CA VAL A 680 -36.23 1.56 -10.62
C VAL A 680 -35.14 1.75 -11.67
N HIS A 681 -35.52 1.79 -12.95
CA HIS A 681 -34.60 1.98 -14.07
C HIS A 681 -34.45 3.45 -14.49
N GLU A 682 -35.55 4.17 -14.68
CA GLU A 682 -35.62 5.55 -15.20
C GLU A 682 -35.90 6.61 -14.12
N GLY A 683 -36.18 6.21 -12.87
CA GLY A 683 -36.46 7.15 -11.80
C GLY A 683 -35.25 8.00 -11.40
N SER A 684 -35.47 8.99 -10.55
CA SER A 684 -34.46 9.99 -10.14
C SER A 684 -33.20 9.40 -9.47
N PHE A 685 -33.26 8.14 -9.06
CA PHE A 685 -32.16 7.34 -8.49
C PHE A 685 -31.93 6.01 -9.23
N GLY A 686 -32.33 5.96 -10.51
CA GLY A 686 -32.13 4.82 -11.39
C GLY A 686 -30.65 4.52 -11.58
N THR A 687 -30.26 3.26 -11.38
CA THR A 687 -28.89 2.78 -11.63
C THR A 687 -28.90 1.90 -12.88
N HIS A 688 -28.07 2.16 -13.88
CA HIS A 688 -27.86 1.23 -15.02
C HIS A 688 -27.01 0.03 -14.59
N ALA A 689 -27.39 -0.60 -13.47
CA ALA A 689 -26.77 -1.82 -12.96
C ALA A 689 -27.38 -3.04 -13.66
N ASN A 690 -26.62 -4.15 -13.69
CA ASN A 690 -27.04 -5.37 -14.37
C ASN A 690 -28.42 -5.87 -13.89
N GLY A 691 -29.13 -6.57 -14.78
CA GLY A 691 -30.51 -6.99 -14.53
C GLY A 691 -30.70 -7.80 -13.24
N HIS A 692 -29.68 -8.58 -12.85
CA HIS A 692 -29.71 -9.35 -11.61
C HIS A 692 -29.62 -8.46 -10.35
N ALA A 693 -28.76 -7.44 -10.34
CA ALA A 693 -28.60 -6.50 -9.22
C ALA A 693 -29.89 -5.70 -9.00
N GLN A 694 -30.55 -5.29 -10.08
CA GLN A 694 -31.78 -4.53 -10.02
C GLN A 694 -33.00 -5.38 -9.64
N ALA A 695 -33.09 -6.62 -10.15
CA ALA A 695 -34.03 -7.60 -9.65
C ALA A 695 -33.88 -7.83 -8.13
N ARG A 696 -32.64 -7.96 -7.64
CA ARG A 696 -32.36 -8.06 -6.19
C ARG A 696 -32.74 -6.80 -5.42
N LYS A 697 -32.60 -5.60 -6.01
CA LYS A 697 -33.05 -4.34 -5.41
C LYS A 697 -34.56 -4.34 -5.23
N ILE A 698 -35.32 -4.79 -6.24
CA ILE A 698 -36.79 -4.90 -6.19
C ILE A 698 -37.25 -5.94 -5.15
N LEU A 699 -36.52 -7.06 -5.03
CA LEU A 699 -36.77 -8.04 -3.97
C LEU A 699 -36.47 -7.46 -2.58
N ARG A 700 -35.39 -6.68 -2.43
CA ARG A 700 -35.04 -6.00 -1.16
C ARG A 700 -36.04 -4.91 -0.77
N THR A 701 -36.66 -4.24 -1.74
CA THR A 701 -37.75 -3.28 -1.47
C THR A 701 -39.08 -3.96 -1.17
N GLY A 702 -39.14 -5.29 -1.27
CA GLY A 702 -40.28 -6.08 -0.81
C GLY A 702 -41.29 -6.43 -1.89
N TYR A 703 -40.95 -6.41 -3.18
CA TYR A 703 -41.88 -6.75 -4.28
C TYR A 703 -41.49 -8.05 -5.00
N TYR A 704 -42.50 -8.79 -5.51
CA TYR A 704 -42.29 -10.06 -6.21
C TYR A 704 -43.29 -10.31 -7.37
N TRP A 705 -42.81 -10.88 -8.47
CA TRP A 705 -43.63 -11.56 -9.47
C TRP A 705 -42.84 -12.70 -10.13
N ASN A 706 -43.54 -13.67 -10.73
CA ASN A 706 -42.90 -14.91 -11.21
C ASN A 706 -41.84 -14.69 -12.30
N LYS A 707 -41.98 -13.62 -13.09
CA LYS A 707 -41.08 -13.26 -14.19
C LYS A 707 -40.15 -12.08 -13.85
N LEU A 708 -39.92 -11.79 -12.57
CA LEU A 708 -39.19 -10.58 -12.13
C LEU A 708 -37.81 -10.40 -12.77
N GLU A 709 -36.98 -11.44 -12.78
CA GLU A 709 -35.66 -11.36 -13.39
C GLU A 709 -35.73 -11.27 -14.92
N LEU A 710 -36.68 -11.98 -15.55
CA LEU A 710 -36.83 -12.01 -17.01
C LEU A 710 -37.43 -10.71 -17.57
N ASP A 711 -38.47 -10.17 -16.95
CA ASP A 711 -39.14 -8.94 -17.38
C ASP A 711 -38.18 -7.74 -17.25
N TYR A 712 -37.33 -7.74 -16.21
CA TYR A 712 -36.27 -6.74 -16.08
C TYR A 712 -35.16 -6.97 -17.12
N TYR A 713 -34.73 -8.22 -17.32
CA TYR A 713 -33.71 -8.56 -18.32
C TYR A 713 -34.12 -8.19 -19.75
N GLN A 714 -35.38 -8.41 -20.12
CA GLN A 714 -35.96 -7.97 -21.40
C GLN A 714 -36.04 -6.45 -21.50
N HIS A 715 -36.29 -5.75 -20.38
CA HIS A 715 -36.26 -4.28 -20.34
C HIS A 715 -34.83 -3.73 -20.47
N THR A 716 -33.81 -4.49 -20.03
CA THR A 716 -32.39 -4.14 -20.12
C THR A 716 -31.62 -4.83 -21.25
N TYR A 717 -32.28 -5.54 -22.18
CA TYR A 717 -31.64 -6.25 -23.30
C TYR A 717 -30.95 -5.32 -24.32
N VAL A 718 -30.82 -4.03 -23.99
CA VAL A 718 -29.96 -3.09 -24.69
C VAL A 718 -28.50 -3.17 -24.18
N ASP A 719 -28.22 -3.78 -23.02
CA ASP A 719 -26.85 -3.88 -22.48
C ASP A 719 -26.58 -5.22 -21.76
N HIS A 720 -25.65 -6.04 -22.26
CA HIS A 720 -25.31 -7.35 -21.69
C HIS A 720 -23.81 -7.57 -21.51
N ILE A 721 -23.36 -7.68 -20.26
CA ILE A 721 -22.09 -8.32 -19.89
C ILE A 721 -22.26 -9.15 -18.58
N ASN A 722 -22.15 -10.48 -18.73
CA ASN A 722 -21.68 -11.53 -17.79
C ASN A 722 -22.55 -12.08 -16.62
N VAL A 723 -22.83 -13.40 -16.67
CA VAL A 723 -23.05 -14.28 -15.49
C VAL A 723 -22.42 -15.67 -15.74
N ALA A 724 -21.82 -16.29 -14.71
CA ALA A 724 -21.18 -17.61 -14.73
C ALA A 724 -21.88 -18.66 -13.81
N PRO A 725 -21.70 -19.99 -14.03
CA PRO A 725 -22.50 -21.05 -13.43
C PRO A 725 -21.83 -21.78 -12.22
N SER A 726 -22.67 -22.43 -11.39
CA SER A 726 -22.45 -23.24 -10.17
C SER A 726 -22.50 -22.52 -8.80
N ILE A 727 -23.07 -23.23 -7.81
CA ILE A 727 -23.33 -22.73 -6.44
C ILE A 727 -22.01 -22.47 -5.73
N LEU A 728 -21.71 -21.20 -5.52
CA LEU A 728 -20.54 -20.72 -4.78
C LEU A 728 -20.80 -20.84 -3.27
N HIS A 729 -19.95 -21.56 -2.55
CA HIS A 729 -19.88 -21.43 -1.10
C HIS A 729 -19.36 -20.02 -0.78
N ASN A 730 -20.07 -19.32 0.10
CA ASN A 730 -19.77 -17.93 0.38
C ASN A 730 -18.53 -17.85 1.28
N LEU A 731 -17.39 -17.42 0.72
CA LEU A 731 -16.12 -17.20 1.43
C LEU A 731 -16.12 -15.91 2.27
N THR A 732 -17.27 -15.28 2.45
CA THR A 732 -17.39 -14.07 3.27
C THR A 732 -17.38 -14.46 4.74
N SER A 733 -16.23 -14.26 5.39
CA SER A 733 -16.15 -14.27 6.84
C SER A 733 -17.04 -13.12 7.37
N PRO A 734 -17.98 -13.37 8.28
CA PRO A 734 -18.89 -12.35 8.79
C PRO A 734 -18.23 -11.44 9.85
N TRP A 735 -17.21 -11.93 10.57
CA TRP A 735 -16.42 -11.15 11.55
C TRP A 735 -14.96 -11.65 11.64
N PRO A 736 -14.04 -10.89 12.28
CA PRO A 736 -12.66 -11.30 12.53
C PRO A 736 -12.53 -12.69 13.19
N PHE A 737 -11.50 -13.45 12.82
CA PHE A 737 -11.15 -14.74 13.45
C PHE A 737 -12.15 -15.89 13.31
N PHE A 738 -13.28 -15.67 12.61
CA PHE A 738 -14.28 -16.71 12.33
C PHE A 738 -13.78 -17.84 11.43
N MET A 739 -13.03 -17.52 10.38
CA MET A 739 -12.56 -18.48 9.37
C MET A 739 -11.07 -18.32 9.05
N TRP A 740 -10.34 -19.42 9.03
CA TRP A 740 -8.89 -19.46 8.81
C TRP A 740 -8.51 -20.40 7.66
N GLY A 741 -7.53 -19.98 6.85
CA GLY A 741 -6.90 -20.79 5.81
C GLY A 741 -5.56 -21.30 6.32
N ILE A 742 -5.22 -22.57 6.09
CA ILE A 742 -4.01 -23.21 6.60
C ILE A 742 -3.29 -23.93 5.46
N ASP A 743 -1.98 -23.70 5.34
CA ASP A 743 -1.12 -24.36 4.35
C ASP A 743 0.32 -24.52 4.87
N VAL A 744 1.12 -25.34 4.18
CA VAL A 744 2.52 -25.63 4.52
C VAL A 744 3.43 -25.27 3.34
N ILE A 745 4.50 -24.52 3.61
CA ILE A 745 5.57 -24.21 2.67
C ILE A 745 6.76 -25.12 2.95
N GLY A 746 7.25 -25.85 1.93
CA GLY A 746 8.51 -26.60 1.98
C GLY A 746 8.50 -27.87 1.11
N PRO A 747 9.61 -28.63 1.08
CA PRO A 747 10.86 -28.36 1.77
C PRO A 747 11.66 -27.20 1.15
N ILE A 748 12.25 -26.35 1.99
CA ILE A 748 13.13 -25.25 1.57
C ILE A 748 14.58 -25.77 1.51
N GLU A 749 15.27 -25.50 0.40
CA GLU A 749 16.68 -25.83 0.18
C GLU A 749 17.47 -24.61 -0.33
N PRO A 750 18.68 -24.33 0.22
CA PRO A 750 19.35 -25.03 1.33
C PRO A 750 18.65 -24.83 2.69
N LYS A 751 18.93 -25.71 3.67
CA LYS A 751 18.32 -25.62 5.01
C LYS A 751 18.71 -24.29 5.68
N ALA A 752 17.81 -23.71 6.47
CA ALA A 752 18.13 -22.56 7.30
C ALA A 752 19.22 -22.92 8.34
N SER A 753 19.93 -21.91 8.87
CA SER A 753 21.02 -22.09 9.85
C SER A 753 20.60 -22.82 11.14
N ASN A 754 19.31 -22.84 11.46
CA ASN A 754 18.72 -23.58 12.57
C ASN A 754 18.18 -24.99 12.19
N GLY A 755 18.44 -25.45 10.96
CA GLY A 755 18.00 -26.75 10.44
C GLY A 755 16.52 -26.80 10.02
N HIS A 756 15.80 -25.68 10.04
CA HIS A 756 14.38 -25.64 9.64
C HIS A 756 14.22 -25.73 8.12
N ARG A 757 13.19 -26.45 7.68
CA ARG A 757 12.92 -26.74 6.26
C ARG A 757 11.48 -26.52 5.83
N PHE A 758 10.57 -26.33 6.78
CA PHE A 758 9.15 -26.16 6.52
C PHE A 758 8.60 -24.97 7.30
N ILE A 759 7.55 -24.35 6.77
CA ILE A 759 6.84 -23.25 7.41
C ILE A 759 5.35 -23.56 7.36
N LEU A 760 4.71 -23.63 8.51
CA LEU A 760 3.26 -23.73 8.63
C LEU A 760 2.70 -22.31 8.62
N VAL A 761 1.80 -22.03 7.69
CA VAL A 761 1.23 -20.70 7.48
C VAL A 761 -0.28 -20.78 7.67
N THR A 762 -0.84 -19.80 8.35
CA THR A 762 -2.27 -19.63 8.50
C THR A 762 -2.68 -18.19 8.24
N ILE A 763 -3.83 -17.98 7.60
CA ILE A 763 -4.38 -16.65 7.32
C ILE A 763 -5.83 -16.54 7.77
N ASN A 764 -6.19 -15.46 8.43
CA ASN A 764 -7.58 -15.16 8.71
C ASN A 764 -8.27 -14.56 7.47
N TYR A 765 -9.43 -15.09 7.08
CA TYR A 765 -10.12 -14.65 5.86
C TYR A 765 -10.73 -13.25 5.96
N PHE A 766 -11.06 -12.75 7.15
CA PHE A 766 -11.62 -11.40 7.35
C PHE A 766 -10.51 -10.35 7.42
N THR A 767 -9.59 -10.49 8.39
CA THR A 767 -8.55 -9.49 8.67
C THR A 767 -7.34 -9.59 7.74
N LYS A 768 -7.20 -10.72 7.02
CA LYS A 768 -6.00 -11.10 6.27
C LYS A 768 -4.74 -11.24 7.13
N TRP A 769 -4.91 -11.34 8.46
CA TRP A 769 -3.81 -11.57 9.41
C TRP A 769 -3.16 -12.93 9.17
N VAL A 770 -1.82 -12.94 9.08
CA VAL A 770 -1.03 -14.16 8.82
C VAL A 770 -0.25 -14.55 10.07
N GLU A 771 -0.36 -15.82 10.47
CA GLU A 771 0.53 -16.43 11.47
C GLU A 771 1.36 -17.51 10.79
N ALA A 772 2.68 -17.45 10.95
CA ALA A 772 3.60 -18.40 10.35
C ALA A 772 4.66 -18.85 11.35
N ALA A 773 4.96 -20.16 11.37
CA ALA A 773 6.01 -20.74 12.21
C ALA A 773 6.85 -21.74 11.42
N SER A 774 8.17 -21.71 11.62
CA SER A 774 9.12 -22.60 10.93
C SER A 774 9.47 -23.82 11.77
N TYR A 775 9.73 -24.95 11.12
CA TYR A 775 10.06 -26.22 11.76
C TYR A 775 11.06 -27.05 10.94
N SER A 776 11.80 -27.93 11.60
CA SER A 776 12.71 -28.90 10.99
C SER A 776 11.98 -30.04 10.27
N THR A 777 10.85 -30.50 10.82
CA THR A 777 10.00 -31.56 10.24
C THR A 777 8.51 -31.20 10.40
N MET A 778 7.70 -31.59 9.42
CA MET A 778 6.24 -31.39 9.44
C MET A 778 5.54 -32.68 9.84
N SER A 779 5.42 -32.91 11.16
CA SER A 779 4.62 -34.01 11.69
C SER A 779 3.18 -33.55 11.99
N ARG A 780 2.26 -34.52 12.06
CA ARG A 780 0.84 -34.28 12.39
C ARG A 780 0.67 -33.61 13.77
N SER A 781 1.49 -34.00 14.74
CA SER A 781 1.47 -33.44 16.10
C SER A 781 1.92 -31.98 16.15
N VAL A 782 2.85 -31.58 15.27
CA VAL A 782 3.30 -30.19 15.16
C VAL A 782 2.16 -29.28 14.67
N VAL A 783 1.41 -29.70 13.64
CA VAL A 783 0.28 -28.93 13.10
C VAL A 783 -0.79 -28.71 14.17
N VAL A 784 -1.20 -29.76 14.88
CA VAL A 784 -2.22 -29.66 15.93
C VAL A 784 -1.75 -28.78 17.10
N LYS A 785 -0.47 -28.91 17.50
CA LYS A 785 0.10 -28.09 18.58
C LYS A 785 0.11 -26.61 18.21
N PHE A 786 0.48 -26.29 16.97
CA PHE A 786 0.44 -24.92 16.45
C PHE A 786 -0.98 -24.37 16.46
N ILE A 787 -1.97 -25.11 15.95
CA ILE A 787 -3.37 -24.65 15.93
C ILE A 787 -3.90 -24.41 17.35
N LYS A 788 -3.64 -25.33 18.29
CA LYS A 788 -4.10 -25.16 19.68
C LYS A 788 -3.43 -23.95 20.35
N LYS A 789 -2.10 -23.84 20.26
CA LYS A 789 -1.33 -22.81 20.97
C LYS A 789 -1.43 -21.44 20.32
N ASP A 790 -1.22 -21.39 19.01
CA ASP A 790 -0.98 -20.14 18.30
C ASP A 790 -2.24 -19.59 17.63
N ILE A 791 -3.27 -20.42 17.43
CA ILE A 791 -4.58 -19.98 16.92
C ILE A 791 -5.63 -19.95 18.03
N ILE A 792 -5.99 -21.11 18.60
CA ILE A 792 -7.11 -21.21 19.55
C ILE A 792 -6.83 -20.44 20.85
N CYS A 793 -5.66 -20.65 21.48
CA CYS A 793 -5.35 -19.97 22.75
C CYS A 793 -5.12 -18.46 22.61
N ARG A 794 -4.75 -17.97 21.42
CA ARG A 794 -4.45 -16.54 21.19
C ARG A 794 -5.65 -15.76 20.66
N TYR A 795 -6.41 -16.34 19.74
CA TYR A 795 -7.47 -15.65 18.99
C TYR A 795 -8.87 -16.18 19.27
N GLY A 796 -8.99 -17.23 20.09
CA GLY A 796 -10.25 -17.90 20.40
C GLY A 796 -10.61 -18.98 19.39
N LEU A 797 -11.79 -19.57 19.58
CA LEU A 797 -12.26 -20.72 18.80
C LEU A 797 -12.78 -20.28 17.42
N PRO A 798 -12.18 -20.73 16.31
CA PRO A 798 -12.71 -20.44 14.97
C PRO A 798 -13.87 -21.38 14.64
N ALA A 799 -14.79 -20.93 13.79
CA ALA A 799 -15.89 -21.76 13.31
C ALA A 799 -15.47 -22.65 12.14
N HIS A 800 -14.55 -22.16 11.29
CA HIS A 800 -14.13 -22.88 10.08
C HIS A 800 -12.62 -22.87 9.85
N PHE A 801 -12.08 -24.03 9.48
CA PHE A 801 -10.76 -24.17 8.87
C PHE A 801 -10.88 -24.54 7.39
N ILE A 802 -10.08 -23.89 6.55
CA ILE A 802 -9.91 -24.23 5.14
C ILE A 802 -8.47 -24.69 4.93
N THR A 803 -8.27 -25.93 4.51
CA THR A 803 -6.94 -26.47 4.16
C THR A 803 -6.91 -26.92 2.71
N ASN A 804 -5.71 -27.11 2.17
CA ASN A 804 -5.56 -27.92 0.97
C ASN A 804 -5.72 -29.42 1.27
N ASN A 805 -5.68 -30.25 0.23
CA ASN A 805 -5.76 -31.71 0.37
C ASN A 805 -4.45 -32.36 0.83
N GLY A 806 -3.55 -31.62 1.49
CA GLY A 806 -2.28 -32.15 1.99
C GLY A 806 -2.50 -33.17 3.11
N THR A 807 -1.83 -34.32 3.02
CA THR A 807 -1.92 -35.41 4.02
C THR A 807 -1.42 -35.02 5.42
N ASN A 808 -0.60 -33.97 5.51
CA ASN A 808 -0.14 -33.40 6.78
C ASN A 808 -1.24 -32.58 7.48
N LEU A 809 -2.20 -32.05 6.74
CA LEU A 809 -3.31 -31.23 7.23
C LEU A 809 -4.63 -32.01 7.31
N ASN A 810 -4.81 -33.03 6.46
CA ASN A 810 -5.96 -33.91 6.45
C ASN A 810 -5.60 -35.27 7.07
N ASN A 811 -5.69 -35.35 8.40
CA ASN A 811 -5.37 -36.55 9.15
C ASN A 811 -6.29 -36.73 10.37
N LYS A 812 -6.28 -37.93 10.95
CA LYS A 812 -7.16 -38.30 12.08
C LYS A 812 -7.02 -37.35 13.29
N MET A 813 -5.80 -36.91 13.63
CA MET A 813 -5.60 -35.99 14.76
C MET A 813 -6.20 -34.60 14.50
N MET A 814 -6.20 -34.13 13.24
CA MET A 814 -6.86 -32.87 12.87
C MET A 814 -8.38 -33.03 12.97
N THR A 815 -8.93 -34.15 12.48
CA THR A 815 -10.36 -34.45 12.57
C THR A 815 -10.82 -34.54 14.03
N GLU A 816 -10.14 -35.32 14.87
CA GLU A 816 -10.43 -35.46 16.30
C GLU A 816 -10.37 -34.10 17.04
N MET A 817 -9.41 -33.24 16.68
CA MET A 817 -9.28 -31.90 17.27
C MET A 817 -10.42 -30.96 16.82
N CYS A 818 -10.77 -30.98 15.53
CA CYS A 818 -11.90 -30.22 15.01
C CYS A 818 -13.23 -30.67 15.62
N GLU A 819 -13.44 -31.99 15.80
CA GLU A 819 -14.61 -32.53 16.49
C GLU A 819 -14.65 -32.11 17.97
N GLN A 820 -13.52 -32.22 18.67
CA GLN A 820 -13.42 -31.82 20.09
C GLN A 820 -13.82 -30.36 20.30
N PHE A 821 -13.47 -29.47 19.36
CA PHE A 821 -13.74 -28.04 19.43
C PHE A 821 -14.94 -27.59 18.56
N GLN A 822 -15.72 -28.51 17.99
CA GLN A 822 -16.84 -28.19 17.08
C GLN A 822 -16.47 -27.24 15.92
N ILE A 823 -15.27 -27.39 15.36
CA ILE A 823 -14.76 -26.60 14.25
C ILE A 823 -15.06 -27.33 12.94
N HIS A 824 -15.65 -26.63 11.96
CA HIS A 824 -15.90 -27.20 10.64
C HIS A 824 -14.65 -27.14 9.77
N HIS A 825 -14.13 -28.30 9.40
CA HIS A 825 -12.95 -28.42 8.53
C HIS A 825 -13.39 -28.63 7.07
N HIS A 826 -13.00 -27.71 6.19
CA HIS A 826 -13.29 -27.74 4.76
C HIS A 826 -12.01 -27.86 3.94
N ASN A 827 -12.08 -28.63 2.86
CA ASN A 827 -10.97 -28.82 1.94
C ASN A 827 -11.15 -27.98 0.67
N SER A 828 -10.08 -27.33 0.23
CA SER A 828 -10.05 -26.63 -1.06
C SER A 828 -10.19 -27.63 -2.21
N THR A 829 -11.12 -27.40 -3.14
CA THR A 829 -11.25 -28.22 -4.37
C THR A 829 -10.01 -28.02 -5.26
N PRO A 830 -9.39 -29.09 -5.80
CA PRO A 830 -8.13 -29.02 -6.54
C PRO A 830 -8.10 -28.05 -7.75
N TYR A 831 -9.26 -27.77 -8.35
CA TYR A 831 -9.40 -26.97 -9.58
C TYR A 831 -9.97 -25.56 -9.38
N ARG A 832 -10.19 -25.10 -8.13
CA ARG A 832 -10.61 -23.71 -7.84
C ARG A 832 -9.67 -23.05 -6.82
N PRO A 833 -8.54 -22.47 -7.27
CA PRO A 833 -7.60 -21.79 -6.38
C PRO A 833 -8.21 -20.58 -5.66
N LYS A 834 -9.37 -20.06 -6.11
CA LYS A 834 -10.08 -18.96 -5.41
C LYS A 834 -10.48 -19.30 -3.97
N MET A 835 -10.70 -20.58 -3.62
CA MET A 835 -11.06 -20.96 -2.26
C MET A 835 -9.89 -20.86 -1.28
N ASN A 836 -8.67 -21.14 -1.75
CA ASN A 836 -7.41 -21.02 -0.98
C ASN A 836 -6.55 -19.82 -1.41
N GLY A 837 -7.06 -18.93 -2.25
CA GLY A 837 -6.26 -17.87 -2.86
C GLY A 837 -5.66 -16.89 -1.84
N ALA A 838 -6.32 -16.72 -0.69
CA ALA A 838 -5.79 -15.91 0.41
C ALA A 838 -4.52 -16.53 1.01
N ILE A 839 -4.53 -17.84 1.31
CA ILE A 839 -3.38 -18.53 1.89
C ILE A 839 -2.27 -18.75 0.86
N GLU A 840 -2.62 -18.99 -0.41
CA GLU A 840 -1.64 -19.05 -1.51
C GLU A 840 -0.92 -17.71 -1.73
N THR A 841 -1.65 -16.60 -1.62
CA THR A 841 -1.05 -15.26 -1.72
C THR A 841 -0.14 -14.98 -0.53
N ALA A 842 -0.54 -15.34 0.69
CA ALA A 842 0.31 -15.25 1.86
C ALA A 842 1.59 -16.10 1.69
N ASN A 843 1.47 -17.31 1.15
CA ASN A 843 2.60 -18.18 0.89
C ASN A 843 3.56 -17.59 -0.15
N LYS A 844 3.05 -16.97 -1.22
CA LYS A 844 3.89 -16.26 -2.20
C LYS A 844 4.67 -15.12 -1.55
N ASN A 845 4.06 -14.37 -0.64
CA ASN A 845 4.73 -13.28 0.07
C ASN A 845 5.79 -13.78 1.03
N ILE A 846 5.48 -14.82 1.81
CA ILE A 846 6.46 -15.45 2.72
C ILE A 846 7.65 -16.01 1.93
N LYS A 847 7.40 -16.66 0.78
CA LYS A 847 8.46 -17.13 -0.13
C LYS A 847 9.29 -16.02 -0.79
N LYS A 848 8.81 -14.77 -0.84
CA LYS A 848 9.60 -13.62 -1.32
C LYS A 848 10.45 -13.00 -0.21
N ILE A 849 10.04 -13.18 1.05
CA ILE A 849 10.75 -12.66 2.23
C ILE A 849 11.93 -13.59 2.60
N ILE A 850 11.74 -14.89 2.43
CA ILE A 850 12.78 -15.94 2.53
C ILE A 850 13.62 -15.89 1.27
#